data_AF-A0A6J8ASF4-F1
#
_entry.id   AF-A0A6J8ASF4-F1
#
_cell.length_a   1.000
_cell.length_b   1.000
_cell.length_c   1.000
_cell.angle_alpha   90.00
_cell.angle_beta   90.00
_cell.angle_gamma   90.00
#
_symmetry.space_group_name_H-M   'P 1'
#
loop_
_entity.id
_entity.type
_entity.pdbx_description
1 polymer ?
#
loop_
_entity_poly.entity_id
_entity_poly.type
_entity_poly.pdbx_seq_one_letter_code
_entity_poly.pdbx_strand_id
1 'polypeptide(L)'
;MPVKLSEMKSNISVKNHKHEDDEDDDFELDGKAKETTQSEAITEILKTEKGTMFYVLTESGEYGLTGDKSQTATFLTEVESPRTQPDYIKNITVEVSLINDVKKGIRLNFLNHLEEWTEQASERSESVVVSKCEELNSELDLRLHLHKPRSRRAEFDVHNVRAAELVMHSERVSRHTKGVQQALTDLKQEFTNMEEQHNKLTHKFREDIEALELVFINATKSSKLASLRMQLKEESEKFMTMIRTSLKNFRQHLDDTLQRLRESNARFIKSFKVFSDGGNFCPEEIREYCKKLDQSSQKIDKCEGAIMLELEGLESKRREQVTKVVVEFDDRFKHHMIDLVFMERIARWLTNTQVKIKAEVANSNSQAQQLAQYLNDVVRRIDACERPNLDKEQITSTQLNDSLKLVFDSYHARSIFLNCTKDTIARPTSAMQGPPAIARVVFTGADSTPTPISKAGKQPTEDPSVGVIKSILKTQKTKMRFGMDADIDGETTPFGQQLEMREKMKSSLSVSTPTDKSKQKRGPNSGLPTDSPPKRVQSGEREGSLSRLRRSSKSTKFDKKYLIFGEKDEEGEEYHLLGIIRRNLREALDGLLTSAELYYKNKGNRQVTRPQVLQETFELCADVVVQKLQSYFTQADEYHNQCLQEFRNQLIQLEEAVSHVPDLLLKDLLEDELNKSKEARDTVSEQFSVTLSQLHKKQKDHSTLLRPTLGHPHQKTGIASLGEKELERHNAYISAVEKQTKELQVVTLEQSKTFVEQLSRTAENQLVQYDNLLTVDDVEKGRVEPKKYPTSELIRRRNQGLPLEDDEDKNALPRGKNTWTGMPSNELVIEGSGKPQLTASVTTAKTTLGHTATITARDKAYQEYKNKFENTLEIIEEEKQKLLLAEQRWMDSWNTSVEKVKQLY
;
A
#
# COMPACT_ATOMS: atom_id res chain seq x y z
N MET A 1 25.22 -17.32 77.52
CA MET A 1 26.56 -16.90 77.97
C MET A 1 26.77 -15.42 77.64
N PRO A 2 27.66 -14.68 78.32
CA PRO A 2 27.21 -13.54 79.16
C PRO A 2 28.02 -12.24 78.95
N VAL A 3 28.02 -11.35 79.97
CA VAL A 3 28.95 -10.18 80.17
C VAL A 3 28.53 -8.92 79.38
N LYS A 4 28.50 -7.67 79.87
CA LYS A 4 28.95 -6.93 81.09
C LYS A 4 27.91 -5.81 81.38
N LEU A 5 27.59 -5.29 82.57
CA LEU A 5 27.97 -5.49 83.98
C LEU A 5 29.27 -4.84 84.55
N SER A 6 29.50 -3.56 84.23
CA SER A 6 30.49 -2.63 84.85
C SER A 6 30.23 -1.23 84.24
N GLU A 7 30.29 -0.06 84.89
CA GLU A 7 30.69 0.40 86.23
C GLU A 7 29.97 1.73 86.51
N MET A 8 29.63 2.02 87.78
CA MET A 8 29.77 3.35 88.42
C MET A 8 29.36 3.28 89.89
N LYS A 9 30.32 2.89 90.75
CA LYS A 9 30.29 3.05 92.20
C LYS A 9 31.65 3.57 92.65
N SER A 10 31.73 4.86 93.00
CA SER A 10 32.75 5.40 93.92
C SER A 10 32.58 6.91 94.09
N ASN A 11 32.05 7.33 95.23
CA ASN A 11 32.55 8.45 96.06
C ASN A 11 31.56 8.74 97.18
N ILE A 12 31.57 7.88 98.19
CA ILE A 12 31.08 8.22 99.53
C ILE A 12 32.27 8.84 100.25
N SER A 13 32.20 10.14 100.56
CA SER A 13 33.15 10.79 101.45
C SER A 13 32.57 10.80 102.86
N VAL A 14 33.26 10.12 103.77
CA VAL A 14 32.86 9.99 105.18
C VAL A 14 33.26 11.25 105.93
N LYS A 15 32.31 11.87 106.64
CA LYS A 15 32.59 12.80 107.75
C LYS A 15 32.03 12.25 109.05
N ASN A 16 32.85 11.42 109.72
CA ASN A 16 32.73 11.18 111.15
C ASN A 16 33.62 12.19 111.88
N HIS A 17 33.01 13.03 112.70
CA HIS A 17 33.55 13.69 113.89
C HIS A 17 32.31 14.06 114.72
N LYS A 18 32.25 13.94 116.03
CA LYS A 18 33.04 13.29 117.09
C LYS A 18 32.30 13.78 118.35
N HIS A 19 32.25 12.98 119.42
CA HIS A 19 31.89 13.54 120.73
C HIS A 19 32.90 14.65 121.10
N GLU A 20 32.38 15.76 121.58
CA GLU A 20 32.99 16.54 122.67
C GLU A 20 31.90 16.58 123.74
N ASP A 21 32.16 15.84 124.82
CA ASP A 21 31.51 16.05 126.12
C ASP A 21 32.32 17.17 126.85
N ASP A 22 32.02 17.42 128.12
CA ASP A 22 32.69 18.36 129.04
C ASP A 22 32.28 19.85 128.91
N GLU A 23 31.34 20.25 129.78
CA GLU A 23 31.58 21.37 130.71
C GLU A 23 30.79 21.08 132.01
N ASP A 24 31.42 20.28 132.89
CA ASP A 24 31.08 20.25 134.31
C ASP A 24 31.49 21.59 134.93
N ASP A 25 30.56 22.33 135.53
CA ASP A 25 30.83 23.53 136.33
C ASP A 25 30.48 23.25 137.80
N ASP A 26 31.21 22.29 138.38
CA ASP A 26 31.13 21.92 139.80
C ASP A 26 32.28 22.60 140.57
N PHE A 27 32.01 23.77 141.14
CA PHE A 27 32.97 24.46 142.01
C PHE A 27 32.38 24.96 143.33
N GLU A 28 32.70 24.19 144.37
CA GLU A 28 33.03 24.63 145.73
C GLU A 28 31.97 25.37 146.56
N LEU A 29 31.27 24.58 147.37
CA LEU A 29 31.05 24.94 148.77
C LEU A 29 32.37 24.85 149.57
N ASP A 30 33.27 25.84 149.47
CA ASP A 30 34.35 26.03 150.48
C ASP A 30 33.75 26.67 151.73
N GLY A 31 33.53 25.84 152.76
CA GLY A 31 33.07 26.29 154.06
C GLY A 31 34.18 26.98 154.85
N LYS A 32 34.20 28.31 154.88
CA LYS A 32 34.91 29.06 155.94
C LYS A 32 33.97 29.59 157.00
N ALA A 33 34.08 28.98 158.18
CA ALA A 33 33.44 29.44 159.40
C ALA A 33 33.84 30.90 159.74
N LYS A 34 32.82 31.74 159.88
CA LYS A 34 32.69 32.73 160.95
C LYS A 34 31.38 32.35 161.65
N GLU A 35 31.38 31.56 162.71
CA GLU A 35 31.86 31.94 164.05
C GLU A 35 31.43 33.36 164.44
N THR A 36 30.51 33.45 165.41
CA THR A 36 29.94 34.67 166.02
C THR A 36 29.32 35.67 165.03
N THR A 37 27.99 35.82 164.93
CA THR A 37 27.06 36.06 166.06
C THR A 37 25.74 35.27 165.95
N GLN A 38 25.70 34.04 166.48
CA GLN A 38 24.43 33.33 166.77
C GLN A 38 24.37 32.74 168.19
N SER A 39 25.26 33.20 169.10
CA SER A 39 25.22 32.81 170.52
C SER A 39 24.14 33.53 171.34
N GLU A 40 23.34 34.41 170.74
CA GLU A 40 22.26 35.17 171.42
C GLU A 40 20.86 34.88 170.86
N ALA A 41 20.73 34.13 169.75
CA ALA A 41 19.46 33.96 169.02
C ALA A 41 18.92 32.52 168.93
N ILE A 42 19.60 31.52 169.51
CA ILE A 42 19.13 30.13 169.58
C ILE A 42 18.71 29.83 171.02
N THR A 43 17.43 29.53 171.23
CA THR A 43 16.88 29.24 172.57
C THR A 43 16.88 27.74 172.90
N GLU A 44 16.80 26.87 171.89
CA GLU A 44 16.77 25.41 172.07
C GLU A 44 17.22 24.69 170.78
N ILE A 45 17.86 23.53 170.91
CA ILE A 45 18.17 22.63 169.78
C ILE A 45 17.39 21.32 169.98
N LEU A 46 16.77 20.85 168.90
CA LEU A 46 15.98 19.62 168.83
C LEU A 46 16.60 18.67 167.83
N LYS A 47 16.80 17.42 168.21
CA LYS A 47 17.36 16.38 167.34
C LYS A 47 16.33 15.29 167.08
N THR A 48 15.94 15.08 165.83
CA THR A 48 15.01 14.01 165.44
C THR A 48 15.65 12.63 165.58
N GLU A 49 14.83 11.58 165.50
CA GLU A 49 15.29 10.19 165.59
C GLU A 49 16.18 9.79 164.40
N LYS A 50 15.92 10.31 163.19
CA LYS A 50 16.83 10.17 162.04
C LYS A 50 18.12 11.00 162.16
N GLY A 51 18.24 11.82 163.21
CA GLY A 51 19.46 12.53 163.59
C GLY A 51 19.57 13.96 163.09
N THR A 52 18.58 14.46 162.36
CA THR A 52 18.53 15.84 161.84
C THR A 52 18.41 16.85 162.98
N MET A 53 19.15 17.95 162.88
CA MET A 53 19.15 19.02 163.88
C MET A 53 18.21 20.15 163.44
N PHE A 54 17.22 20.44 164.27
CA PHE A 54 16.31 21.57 164.12
C PHE A 54 16.58 22.61 165.22
N TYR A 55 16.76 23.86 164.81
CA TYR A 55 17.13 24.98 165.68
C TYR A 55 15.90 25.80 166.03
N VAL A 56 15.63 25.99 167.33
CA VAL A 56 14.57 26.86 167.82
C VAL A 56 15.16 28.26 168.00
N LEU A 57 14.74 29.16 167.11
CA LEU A 57 15.20 30.55 167.08
C LEU A 57 14.37 31.42 168.04
N THR A 58 15.02 32.42 168.62
CA THR A 58 14.43 33.39 169.57
C THR A 58 13.65 34.50 168.86
N GLU A 59 13.94 34.73 167.58
CA GLU A 59 13.14 35.52 166.65
C GLU A 59 12.60 34.62 165.53
N SER A 60 11.41 34.91 165.01
CA SER A 60 10.87 34.22 163.84
C SER A 60 11.74 34.51 162.62
N GLY A 61 12.48 33.50 162.12
CA GLY A 61 13.15 33.58 160.81
C GLY A 61 12.15 33.83 159.68
N GLU A 62 12.64 34.30 158.53
CA GLU A 62 11.91 35.02 157.44
C GLU A 62 10.58 34.44 156.91
N TYR A 63 10.19 33.22 157.29
CA TYR A 63 8.94 32.57 156.87
C TYR A 63 7.98 32.24 158.04
N GLY A 64 8.24 32.75 159.25
CA GLY A 64 7.34 32.69 160.40
C GLY A 64 6.41 33.90 160.48
N LEU A 65 5.09 33.64 160.51
CA LEU A 65 3.99 34.63 160.55
C LEU A 65 4.27 35.91 161.35
N THR A 66 3.92 37.06 160.76
CA THR A 66 3.76 38.34 161.45
C THR A 66 2.66 38.26 162.52
N GLY A 67 3.05 37.93 163.75
CA GLY A 67 2.22 38.07 164.93
C GLY A 67 2.20 39.53 165.38
N ASP A 68 1.01 40.13 165.40
CA ASP A 68 0.80 41.51 165.82
C ASP A 68 1.23 41.75 167.29
N LYS A 69 1.74 42.95 167.60
CA LYS A 69 2.17 43.33 168.95
C LYS A 69 0.98 43.74 169.81
N SER A 70 0.28 42.77 170.38
CA SER A 70 -0.56 42.93 171.59
C SER A 70 -0.87 41.58 172.21
N GLN A 71 -0.78 41.36 173.52
CA GLN A 71 -0.31 42.18 174.64
C GLN A 71 0.09 41.18 175.74
N THR A 72 1.12 41.48 176.53
CA THR A 72 1.18 40.96 177.90
C THR A 72 1.11 42.13 178.86
N ALA A 73 -0.11 42.35 179.37
CA ALA A 73 -0.32 43.24 180.48
C ALA A 73 0.44 42.68 181.70
N THR A 74 1.43 43.44 182.16
CA THR A 74 2.06 43.23 183.46
C THR A 74 0.99 43.40 184.55
N PHE A 75 0.43 42.31 185.04
CA PHE A 75 -0.33 42.28 186.28
C PHE A 75 0.65 42.14 187.44
N LEU A 76 1.23 43.28 187.87
CA LEU A 76 1.94 43.38 189.14
C LEU A 76 1.23 44.41 190.02
N THR A 77 0.37 43.89 190.88
CA THR A 77 -0.05 44.59 192.09
C THR A 77 0.97 44.27 193.18
N GLU A 78 2.03 45.06 193.30
CA GLU A 78 2.81 45.12 194.55
C GLU A 78 2.47 46.43 195.28
N VAL A 79 1.65 46.27 196.32
CA VAL A 79 1.53 47.22 197.43
C VAL A 79 2.38 46.65 198.58
N GLU A 80 3.11 47.50 199.28
CA GLU A 80 3.97 47.08 200.38
C GLU A 80 3.21 46.42 201.55
N SER A 81 3.93 45.55 202.26
CA SER A 81 3.71 45.17 203.67
C SER A 81 2.51 44.26 204.02
N PRO A 82 2.55 43.55 205.17
CA PRO A 82 3.69 42.82 205.72
C PRO A 82 3.34 41.37 206.16
N ARG A 83 4.36 40.49 206.14
CA ARG A 83 4.49 39.21 206.89
C ARG A 83 3.22 38.54 207.48
N THR A 84 2.68 37.53 206.78
CA THR A 84 2.61 36.10 207.23
C THR A 84 1.91 35.26 206.15
N GLN A 85 2.39 34.03 205.87
CA GLN A 85 1.91 33.21 204.75
C GLN A 85 1.32 31.86 205.23
N PRO A 86 0.05 31.52 204.90
CA PRO A 86 -0.57 30.25 205.32
C PRO A 86 -0.27 29.07 204.39
N ASP A 87 -0.28 27.85 204.93
CA ASP A 87 0.22 26.64 204.24
C ASP A 87 -0.60 26.17 203.01
N TYR A 88 -1.84 26.63 202.82
CA TYR A 88 -2.70 26.15 201.72
C TYR A 88 -2.23 26.56 200.31
N ILE A 89 -1.37 27.57 200.17
CA ILE A 89 -0.92 28.07 198.86
C ILE A 89 0.21 27.20 198.25
N LYS A 90 0.96 26.45 199.07
CA LYS A 90 2.12 25.66 198.60
C LYS A 90 1.77 24.48 197.66
N ASN A 91 0.51 24.06 197.60
CA ASN A 91 0.09 22.83 196.91
C ASN A 91 -0.46 23.04 195.49
N ILE A 92 -0.45 24.27 194.95
CA ILE A 92 -1.12 24.61 193.66
C ILE A 92 -0.11 25.12 192.59
N THR A 93 1.15 25.33 192.95
CA THR A 93 2.18 25.86 192.03
C THR A 93 2.67 24.80 191.05
N VAL A 94 2.23 24.88 189.78
CA VAL A 94 2.78 24.06 188.69
C VAL A 94 4.18 24.56 188.34
N GLU A 95 5.16 23.66 188.30
CA GLU A 95 6.53 24.03 187.96
C GLU A 95 6.69 24.28 186.44
N VAL A 96 7.38 25.36 186.08
CA VAL A 96 7.56 25.82 184.69
C VAL A 96 8.40 24.83 183.85
N SER A 97 9.17 23.97 184.50
CA SER A 97 9.93 22.84 183.90
C SER A 97 9.04 21.96 183.03
N LEU A 98 7.93 21.45 183.60
CA LEU A 98 7.05 20.46 182.98
C LEU A 98 6.40 20.95 181.68
N ILE A 99 6.09 22.25 181.60
CA ILE A 99 5.48 22.85 180.40
C ILE A 99 6.47 22.87 179.23
N ASN A 100 7.76 23.11 179.51
CA ASN A 100 8.79 23.11 178.48
C ASN A 100 9.06 21.70 177.94
N ASP A 101 9.08 20.69 178.78
CA ASP A 101 9.29 19.29 178.36
C ASP A 101 8.17 18.79 177.43
N VAL A 102 6.90 19.08 177.74
CA VAL A 102 5.76 18.73 176.86
C VAL A 102 5.86 19.45 175.52
N LYS A 103 6.21 20.75 175.53
CA LYS A 103 6.42 21.54 174.31
C LYS A 103 7.55 20.99 173.44
N LYS A 104 8.63 20.51 174.06
CA LYS A 104 9.75 19.83 173.40
C LYS A 104 9.30 18.52 172.75
N GLY A 105 8.55 17.70 173.48
CA GLY A 105 8.04 16.40 173.00
C GLY A 105 7.09 16.50 171.80
N ILE A 106 6.19 17.50 171.78
CA ILE A 106 5.29 17.74 170.63
C ILE A 106 6.09 18.12 169.38
N ARG A 107 7.06 19.03 169.52
CA ARG A 107 7.91 19.47 168.40
C ARG A 107 8.69 18.29 167.79
N LEU A 108 9.27 17.42 168.63
CA LEU A 108 10.04 16.27 168.16
C LEU A 108 9.19 15.29 167.31
N ASN A 109 7.99 14.97 167.79
CA ASN A 109 7.07 14.07 167.07
C ASN A 109 6.66 14.64 165.71
N PHE A 110 6.37 15.94 165.63
CA PHE A 110 6.03 16.58 164.35
C PHE A 110 7.19 16.51 163.34
N LEU A 111 8.41 16.77 163.79
CA LEU A 111 9.60 16.77 162.95
C LEU A 111 9.95 15.35 162.46
N ASN A 112 9.85 14.33 163.31
CA ASN A 112 9.99 12.93 162.90
C ASN A 112 8.98 12.55 161.81
N HIS A 113 7.71 12.95 161.94
CA HIS A 113 6.68 12.65 160.95
C HIS A 113 6.89 13.40 159.62
N LEU A 114 7.38 14.64 159.66
CA LEU A 114 7.69 15.43 158.47
C LEU A 114 8.74 14.73 157.59
N GLU A 115 9.80 14.19 158.20
CA GLU A 115 10.86 13.44 157.51
C GLU A 115 10.32 12.17 156.84
N GLU A 116 9.45 11.43 157.53
CA GLU A 116 8.84 10.20 157.01
C GLU A 116 7.82 10.47 155.88
N TRP A 117 7.04 11.55 155.99
CA TRP A 117 6.07 11.95 154.96
C TRP A 117 6.77 12.43 153.67
N THR A 118 7.89 13.13 153.78
CA THR A 118 8.62 13.67 152.63
C THR A 118 9.18 12.55 151.75
N GLU A 119 9.69 11.48 152.36
CA GLU A 119 10.18 10.27 151.68
C GLU A 119 9.04 9.58 150.90
N GLN A 120 7.90 9.32 151.57
CA GLN A 120 6.70 8.74 150.94
C GLN A 120 6.10 9.60 149.81
N ALA A 121 6.23 10.94 149.89
CA ALA A 121 5.78 11.84 148.84
C ALA A 121 6.64 11.72 147.56
N SER A 122 7.95 11.53 147.72
CA SER A 122 8.89 11.34 146.61
C SER A 122 8.63 10.03 145.87
N GLU A 123 8.55 8.90 146.58
CA GLU A 123 8.31 7.58 145.98
C GLU A 123 7.01 7.53 145.16
N ARG A 124 5.94 8.18 145.64
CA ARG A 124 4.67 8.28 144.92
C ARG A 124 4.80 9.08 143.62
N SER A 125 5.63 10.13 143.61
CA SER A 125 5.88 10.94 142.41
C SER A 125 6.60 10.12 141.33
N GLU A 126 7.65 9.40 141.71
CA GLU A 126 8.40 8.53 140.79
C GLU A 126 7.52 7.43 140.20
N SER A 127 6.71 6.76 141.02
CA SER A 127 5.78 5.72 140.58
C SER A 127 4.79 6.22 139.52
N VAL A 128 4.26 7.45 139.68
CA VAL A 128 3.34 8.07 138.69
C VAL A 128 4.06 8.38 137.38
N VAL A 129 5.30 8.89 137.44
CA VAL A 129 6.10 9.18 136.23
C VAL A 129 6.38 7.90 135.44
N VAL A 130 6.83 6.83 136.10
CA VAL A 130 7.13 5.54 135.45
C VAL A 130 5.89 4.99 134.74
N SER A 131 4.75 4.95 135.42
CA SER A 131 3.50 4.45 134.84
C SER A 131 3.04 5.30 133.64
N LYS A 132 3.21 6.63 133.67
CA LYS A 132 2.86 7.50 132.53
C LYS A 132 3.81 7.33 131.34
N CYS A 133 5.09 7.06 131.58
CA CYS A 133 6.04 6.71 130.52
C CYS A 133 5.67 5.38 129.83
N GLU A 134 5.28 4.35 130.59
CA GLU A 134 4.83 3.07 130.03
C GLU A 134 3.53 3.19 129.21
N GLU A 135 2.58 4.01 129.66
CA GLU A 135 1.34 4.31 128.94
C GLU A 135 1.64 4.97 127.58
N LEU A 136 2.48 6.01 127.56
CA LEU A 136 2.84 6.73 126.33
C LEU A 136 3.65 5.87 125.35
N ASN A 137 4.56 5.02 125.85
CA ASN A 137 5.28 4.06 125.01
C ASN A 137 4.33 3.03 124.39
N SER A 138 3.36 2.54 125.16
CA SER A 138 2.33 1.61 124.68
C SER A 138 1.42 2.26 123.62
N GLU A 139 1.09 3.55 123.77
CA GLU A 139 0.33 4.29 122.76
C GLU A 139 1.14 4.49 121.46
N LEU A 140 2.44 4.79 121.57
CA LEU A 140 3.33 4.94 120.42
C LEU A 140 3.42 3.63 119.60
N ASP A 141 3.63 2.49 120.27
CA ASP A 141 3.70 1.19 119.62
C ASP A 141 2.37 0.81 118.94
N LEU A 142 1.23 1.10 119.59
CA LEU A 142 -0.09 0.89 118.97
C LEU A 142 -0.28 1.75 117.72
N ARG A 143 0.09 3.04 117.77
CA ARG A 143 0.02 3.95 116.61
C ARG A 143 0.93 3.45 115.46
N LEU A 144 2.16 3.03 115.76
CA LEU A 144 3.08 2.45 114.78
C LEU A 144 2.50 1.16 114.17
N HIS A 145 1.94 0.26 114.98
CA HIS A 145 1.32 -0.98 114.51
C HIS A 145 0.13 -0.71 113.56
N LEU A 146 -0.78 0.19 113.94
CA LEU A 146 -1.96 0.56 113.13
C LEU A 146 -1.60 1.25 111.81
N HIS A 147 -0.50 2.02 111.78
CA HIS A 147 -0.05 2.72 110.58
C HIS A 147 0.82 1.85 109.66
N LYS A 148 1.50 0.82 110.16
CA LYS A 148 2.42 -0.06 109.40
C LYS A 148 1.81 -0.68 108.12
N PRO A 149 0.53 -1.08 108.05
CA PRO A 149 -0.08 -1.56 106.81
C PRO A 149 -0.41 -0.48 105.78
N ARG A 150 -0.36 0.82 106.14
CA ARG A 150 -0.75 1.91 105.22
C ARG A 150 0.27 2.12 104.09
N SER A 151 1.56 1.96 104.37
CA SER A 151 2.61 2.06 103.34
C SER A 151 2.48 0.95 102.30
N ARG A 152 2.35 -0.31 102.74
CA ARG A 152 2.13 -1.46 101.84
C ARG A 152 0.85 -1.32 101.01
N ARG A 153 -0.27 -0.86 101.60
CA ARG A 153 -1.50 -0.61 100.83
C ARG A 153 -1.34 0.52 99.82
N ALA A 154 -0.67 1.62 100.18
CA ALA A 154 -0.34 2.66 99.20
C ALA A 154 0.58 2.16 98.07
N GLU A 155 1.50 1.25 98.38
CA GLU A 155 2.39 0.62 97.39
C GLU A 155 1.61 -0.33 96.45
N PHE A 156 0.84 -1.27 96.98
CA PHE A 156 0.12 -2.26 96.17
C PHE A 156 -1.14 -1.70 95.50
N ASP A 157 -1.98 -0.98 96.23
CA ASP A 157 -3.33 -0.59 95.79
C ASP A 157 -3.33 0.73 94.99
N VAL A 158 -2.28 1.56 95.14
CA VAL A 158 -2.16 2.86 94.45
C VAL A 158 -0.95 2.91 93.51
N HIS A 159 0.28 2.75 94.03
CA HIS A 159 1.48 2.88 93.20
C HIS A 159 1.56 1.78 92.12
N ASN A 160 1.41 0.51 92.49
CA ASN A 160 1.58 -0.60 91.55
C ASN A 160 0.42 -0.67 90.53
N VAL A 161 -0.81 -0.36 90.95
CA VAL A 161 -1.95 -0.16 90.04
C VAL A 161 -1.64 0.97 89.06
N ARG A 162 -1.21 2.15 89.55
CA ARG A 162 -0.90 3.29 88.69
C ARG A 162 0.27 3.03 87.74
N ALA A 163 1.30 2.31 88.19
CA ALA A 163 2.42 1.91 87.35
C ALA A 163 1.97 0.96 86.22
N ALA A 164 1.08 0.01 86.52
CA ALA A 164 0.49 -0.87 85.51
C ALA A 164 -0.38 -0.10 84.50
N GLU A 165 -1.20 0.86 84.96
CA GLU A 165 -1.98 1.74 84.08
C GLU A 165 -1.08 2.51 83.09
N LEU A 166 -0.05 3.21 83.59
CA LEU A 166 0.88 3.99 82.77
C LEU A 166 1.56 3.12 81.70
N VAL A 167 1.94 1.88 82.05
CA VAL A 167 2.50 0.91 81.09
C VAL A 167 1.46 0.50 80.05
N MET A 168 0.23 0.15 80.47
CA MET A 168 -0.85 -0.22 79.55
C MET A 168 -1.23 0.92 78.60
N HIS A 169 -1.30 2.16 79.09
CA HIS A 169 -1.61 3.32 78.26
C HIS A 169 -0.51 3.63 77.25
N SER A 170 0.75 3.63 77.70
CA SER A 170 1.92 3.79 76.83
C SER A 170 1.97 2.71 75.75
N GLU A 171 1.70 1.45 76.12
CA GLU A 171 1.66 0.34 75.16
C GLU A 171 0.49 0.48 74.19
N ARG A 172 -0.71 0.86 74.66
CA ARG A 172 -1.88 1.09 73.81
C ARG A 172 -1.62 2.17 72.75
N VAL A 173 -0.94 3.26 73.12
CA VAL A 173 -0.49 4.32 72.20
C VAL A 173 0.59 3.80 71.25
N SER A 174 1.55 3.01 71.75
CA SER A 174 2.61 2.40 70.92
C SER A 174 2.03 1.44 69.87
N ARG A 175 1.06 0.59 70.24
CA ARG A 175 0.38 -0.34 69.33
C ARG A 175 -0.41 0.42 68.25
N HIS A 176 -1.17 1.46 68.62
CA HIS A 176 -1.91 2.29 67.66
C HIS A 176 -0.99 3.01 66.67
N THR A 177 0.05 3.69 67.17
CA THR A 177 1.01 4.42 66.33
C THR A 177 1.83 3.48 65.43
N LYS A 178 2.15 2.26 65.87
CA LYS A 178 2.70 1.19 65.01
C LYS A 178 1.72 0.75 63.93
N GLY A 179 0.43 0.57 64.26
CA GLY A 179 -0.61 0.21 63.28
C GLY A 179 -0.78 1.26 62.18
N VAL A 180 -0.79 2.55 62.54
CA VAL A 180 -0.78 3.66 61.57
C VAL A 180 0.48 3.62 60.71
N GLN A 181 1.66 3.41 61.31
CA GLN A 181 2.93 3.33 60.58
C GLN A 181 2.97 2.14 59.61
N GLN A 182 2.38 0.99 59.97
CA GLN A 182 2.28 -0.17 59.09
C GLN A 182 1.36 0.13 57.90
N ALA A 183 0.15 0.64 58.14
CA ALA A 183 -0.78 0.97 57.05
C ALA A 183 -0.21 2.00 56.06
N LEU A 184 0.56 3.00 56.54
CA LEU A 184 1.29 3.93 55.66
C LEU A 184 2.46 3.28 54.90
N THR A 185 2.99 2.15 55.38
CA THR A 185 4.04 1.38 54.70
C THR A 185 3.42 0.48 53.63
N ASP A 186 2.31 -0.19 53.96
CA ASP A 186 1.54 -1.02 53.03
C ASP A 186 1.06 -0.19 51.83
N LEU A 187 0.51 1.01 52.08
CA LEU A 187 0.03 1.94 51.06
C LEU A 187 1.14 2.44 50.12
N LYS A 188 2.38 2.59 50.62
CA LYS A 188 3.55 2.86 49.78
C LYS A 188 3.93 1.65 48.92
N GLN A 189 3.88 0.45 49.49
CA GLN A 189 4.16 -0.78 48.73
C GLN A 189 3.13 -0.99 47.62
N GLU A 190 1.85 -0.71 47.86
CA GLU A 190 0.80 -0.75 46.84
C GLU A 190 1.04 0.27 45.72
N PHE A 191 1.51 1.49 46.03
CA PHE A 191 1.91 2.47 45.02
C PHE A 191 3.06 1.95 44.14
N THR A 192 4.11 1.39 44.75
CA THR A 192 5.24 0.78 44.01
C THR A 192 4.79 -0.39 43.13
N ASN A 193 3.90 -1.25 43.65
CA ASN A 193 3.33 -2.36 42.88
C ASN A 193 2.53 -1.87 41.66
N MET A 194 1.79 -0.76 41.82
CA MET A 194 1.04 -0.12 40.73
C MET A 194 1.98 0.49 39.68
N GLU A 195 3.07 1.15 40.08
CA GLU A 195 4.09 1.63 39.13
C GLU A 195 4.74 0.46 38.36
N GLU A 196 5.03 -0.67 39.02
CA GLU A 196 5.57 -1.87 38.37
C GLU A 196 4.58 -2.48 37.36
N GLN A 197 3.29 -2.52 37.69
CA GLN A 197 2.24 -2.94 36.76
C GLN A 197 2.19 -2.02 35.53
N HIS A 198 2.31 -0.70 35.71
CA HIS A 198 2.38 0.24 34.58
C HIS A 198 3.65 0.00 33.72
N ASN A 199 4.81 -0.27 34.33
CA ASN A 199 6.02 -0.62 33.59
C ASN A 199 5.81 -1.87 32.71
N LYS A 200 5.15 -2.92 33.25
CA LYS A 200 4.82 -4.14 32.50
C LYS A 200 3.86 -3.86 31.34
N LEU A 201 2.84 -3.03 31.55
CA LEU A 201 1.94 -2.60 30.48
C LEU A 201 2.67 -1.79 29.40
N THR A 202 3.60 -0.90 29.77
CA THR A 202 4.40 -0.13 28.81
C THR A 202 5.31 -1.04 27.97
N HIS A 203 5.89 -2.08 28.59
CA HIS A 203 6.69 -3.06 27.86
C HIS A 203 5.83 -3.85 26.86
N LYS A 204 4.68 -4.37 27.30
CA LYS A 204 3.75 -5.08 26.42
C LYS A 204 3.26 -4.20 25.27
N PHE A 205 2.91 -2.94 25.52
CA PHE A 205 2.53 -2.00 24.46
C PHE A 205 3.63 -1.86 23.41
N ARG A 206 4.91 -1.78 23.82
CA ARG A 206 6.04 -1.78 22.89
C ARG A 206 6.09 -3.07 22.05
N GLU A 207 5.95 -4.24 22.67
CA GLU A 207 5.93 -5.53 21.96
C GLU A 207 4.78 -5.62 20.94
N ASP A 208 3.57 -5.21 21.34
CA ASP A 208 2.37 -5.19 20.49
C ASP A 208 2.57 -4.26 19.26
N ILE A 209 3.23 -3.10 19.43
CA ILE A 209 3.56 -2.18 18.32
C ILE A 209 4.70 -2.73 17.45
N GLU A 210 5.74 -3.33 18.02
CA GLU A 210 6.84 -3.95 17.26
C GLU A 210 6.35 -5.16 16.43
N ALA A 211 5.34 -5.90 16.91
CA ALA A 211 4.69 -6.98 16.15
C ALA A 211 3.97 -6.48 14.87
N LEU A 212 3.42 -5.24 14.88
CA LEU A 212 2.78 -4.65 13.69
C LEU A 212 3.81 -4.33 12.58
N GLU A 213 5.08 -4.11 12.93
CA GLU A 213 6.14 -3.78 11.98
C GLU A 213 6.43 -4.93 11.00
N LEU A 214 6.38 -6.17 11.48
CA LEU A 214 6.60 -7.37 10.65
C LEU A 214 5.49 -7.58 9.61
N VAL A 215 4.24 -7.23 9.94
CA VAL A 215 3.12 -7.23 8.99
C VAL A 215 3.29 -6.12 7.94
N PHE A 216 3.80 -4.97 8.36
CA PHE A 216 3.99 -3.76 7.56
C PHE A 216 5.15 -3.89 6.53
N ILE A 217 6.24 -4.59 6.87
CA ILE A 217 7.31 -4.96 5.93
C ILE A 217 6.76 -5.77 4.74
N ASN A 218 5.84 -6.69 5.02
CA ASN A 218 5.33 -7.66 4.05
C ASN A 218 4.07 -7.20 3.30
N ALA A 219 3.36 -6.18 3.79
CA ALA A 219 2.14 -5.68 3.17
C ALA A 219 2.35 -5.24 1.70
N THR A 220 1.40 -5.57 0.83
CA THR A 220 1.46 -5.33 -0.62
C THR A 220 0.61 -4.15 -1.11
N LYS A 221 -0.22 -3.55 -0.23
CA LYS A 221 -1.13 -2.44 -0.57
C LYS A 221 -1.11 -1.32 0.46
N SER A 222 -1.08 -0.07 0.01
CA SER A 222 -1.07 1.15 0.83
C SER A 222 -2.28 1.25 1.77
N SER A 223 -3.45 0.75 1.36
CA SER A 223 -4.65 0.66 2.20
C SER A 223 -4.49 -0.22 3.44
N LYS A 224 -3.72 -1.33 3.35
CA LYS A 224 -3.41 -2.18 4.51
C LYS A 224 -2.47 -1.48 5.49
N LEU A 225 -1.59 -0.61 4.99
CA LEU A 225 -0.76 0.21 5.86
C LEU A 225 -1.59 1.31 6.55
N ALA A 226 -2.53 1.93 5.84
CA ALA A 226 -3.43 2.93 6.43
C ALA A 226 -4.26 2.36 7.60
N SER A 227 -4.75 1.12 7.50
CA SER A 227 -5.46 0.47 8.63
C SER A 227 -4.55 0.14 9.82
N LEU A 228 -3.30 -0.28 9.58
CA LEU A 228 -2.31 -0.49 10.66
C LEU A 228 -1.99 0.83 11.40
N ARG A 229 -1.95 1.97 10.70
CA ARG A 229 -1.77 3.29 11.34
C ARG A 229 -2.98 3.72 12.18
N MET A 230 -4.18 3.30 11.81
CA MET A 230 -5.37 3.52 12.66
C MET A 230 -5.32 2.62 13.90
N GLN A 231 -4.95 1.35 13.74
CA GLN A 231 -4.76 0.40 14.85
C GLN A 231 -3.74 0.92 15.87
N LEU A 232 -2.62 1.49 15.43
CA LEU A 232 -1.62 2.15 16.31
C LEU A 232 -2.25 3.25 17.21
N LYS A 233 -3.15 4.07 16.64
CA LYS A 233 -3.85 5.13 17.41
C LYS A 233 -4.82 4.52 18.42
N GLU A 234 -5.54 3.48 18.03
CA GLU A 234 -6.46 2.76 18.92
C GLU A 234 -5.73 2.12 20.11
N GLU A 235 -4.61 1.41 19.86
CA GLU A 235 -3.82 0.80 20.95
C GLU A 235 -3.20 1.86 21.88
N SER A 236 -2.74 2.99 21.34
CA SER A 236 -2.25 4.12 22.15
C SER A 236 -3.33 4.67 23.10
N GLU A 237 -4.58 4.83 22.62
CA GLU A 237 -5.65 5.36 23.46
C GLU A 237 -6.19 4.32 24.45
N LYS A 238 -6.24 3.03 24.07
CA LYS A 238 -6.54 1.91 24.98
C LYS A 238 -5.55 1.86 26.15
N PHE A 239 -4.25 1.93 25.86
CA PHE A 239 -3.20 1.98 26.88
C PHE A 239 -3.39 3.18 27.81
N MET A 240 -3.52 4.40 27.28
CA MET A 240 -3.68 5.60 28.11
C MET A 240 -4.95 5.58 28.95
N THR A 241 -6.04 5.00 28.43
CA THR A 241 -7.30 4.82 29.18
C THR A 241 -7.11 3.86 30.37
N MET A 242 -6.33 2.79 30.19
CA MET A 242 -5.99 1.84 31.26
C MET A 242 -5.16 2.51 32.37
N ILE A 243 -4.15 3.30 32.00
CA ILE A 243 -3.32 4.07 32.96
C ILE A 243 -4.18 5.08 33.74
N ARG A 244 -4.98 5.90 33.07
CA ARG A 244 -5.86 6.89 33.72
C ARG A 244 -6.84 6.24 34.70
N THR A 245 -7.41 5.09 34.33
CA THR A 245 -8.33 4.33 35.22
C THR A 245 -7.59 3.77 36.44
N SER A 246 -6.40 3.20 36.25
CA SER A 246 -5.56 2.69 37.35
C SER A 246 -5.17 3.81 38.34
N LEU A 247 -4.72 4.96 37.84
CA LEU A 247 -4.37 6.12 38.67
C LEU A 247 -5.59 6.67 39.44
N LYS A 248 -6.75 6.78 38.79
CA LYS A 248 -8.00 7.21 39.43
C LYS A 248 -8.41 6.27 40.56
N ASN A 249 -8.36 4.96 40.33
CA ASN A 249 -8.72 3.95 41.33
C ASN A 249 -7.75 3.98 42.52
N PHE A 250 -6.44 4.12 42.27
CA PHE A 250 -5.45 4.23 43.34
C PHE A 250 -5.63 5.51 44.16
N ARG A 251 -5.91 6.66 43.51
CA ARG A 251 -6.18 7.93 44.20
C ARG A 251 -7.39 7.83 45.13
N GLN A 252 -8.49 7.22 44.69
CA GLN A 252 -9.65 6.98 45.56
C GLN A 252 -9.27 6.09 46.76
N HIS A 253 -8.49 5.02 46.54
CA HIS A 253 -8.05 4.12 47.61
C HIS A 253 -7.12 4.80 48.63
N LEU A 254 -6.23 5.68 48.15
CA LEU A 254 -5.35 6.53 48.94
C LEU A 254 -6.19 7.45 49.85
N ASP A 255 -7.11 8.23 49.27
CA ASP A 255 -7.98 9.16 49.99
C ASP A 255 -8.81 8.41 51.06
N ASP A 256 -9.46 7.31 50.69
CA ASP A 256 -10.28 6.48 51.59
C ASP A 256 -9.47 5.86 52.74
N THR A 257 -8.20 5.52 52.50
CA THR A 257 -7.31 4.90 53.51
C THR A 257 -6.77 5.95 54.47
N LEU A 258 -6.29 7.08 53.97
CA LEU A 258 -5.77 8.18 54.79
C LEU A 258 -6.88 8.79 55.64
N GLN A 259 -8.10 8.95 55.10
CA GLN A 259 -9.26 9.39 55.87
C GLN A 259 -9.59 8.44 57.02
N ARG A 260 -9.61 7.12 56.78
CA ARG A 260 -9.79 6.11 57.84
C ARG A 260 -8.71 6.18 58.92
N LEU A 261 -7.45 6.43 58.55
CA LEU A 261 -6.35 6.59 59.51
C LEU A 261 -6.51 7.89 60.34
N ARG A 262 -6.88 9.01 59.72
CA ARG A 262 -7.17 10.29 60.40
C ARG A 262 -8.32 10.14 61.40
N GLU A 263 -9.41 9.51 60.99
CA GLU A 263 -10.55 9.23 61.86
C GLU A 263 -10.20 8.28 63.01
N SER A 264 -9.43 7.22 62.73
CA SER A 264 -8.95 6.30 63.76
C SER A 264 -8.10 7.03 64.80
N ASN A 265 -7.19 7.91 64.36
CA ASN A 265 -6.36 8.73 65.24
C ASN A 265 -7.20 9.71 66.09
N ALA A 266 -8.17 10.40 65.49
CA ALA A 266 -9.06 11.32 66.18
C ALA A 266 -9.99 10.60 67.19
N ARG A 267 -10.52 9.43 66.84
CA ARG A 267 -11.31 8.58 67.76
C ARG A 267 -10.45 8.05 68.91
N PHE A 268 -9.18 7.74 68.66
CA PHE A 268 -8.24 7.28 69.68
C PHE A 268 -7.89 8.38 70.68
N ILE A 269 -7.60 9.62 70.23
CA ILE A 269 -7.41 10.79 71.10
C ILE A 269 -8.64 11.02 71.99
N LYS A 270 -9.85 10.97 71.43
CA LYS A 270 -11.13 11.11 72.17
C LYS A 270 -11.39 9.99 73.18
N SER A 271 -10.59 8.92 73.20
CA SER A 271 -10.74 7.82 74.15
C SER A 271 -9.96 8.03 75.46
N PHE A 272 -9.13 9.08 75.56
CA PHE A 272 -8.48 9.45 76.81
C PHE A 272 -9.45 10.25 77.68
N LYS A 273 -9.71 9.76 78.90
CA LYS A 273 -10.55 10.43 79.90
C LYS A 273 -9.73 10.72 81.15
N VAL A 274 -9.76 11.97 81.59
CA VAL A 274 -9.15 12.40 82.85
C VAL A 274 -9.92 11.90 84.07
N PHE A 275 -9.27 11.88 85.24
CA PHE A 275 -9.89 11.47 86.49
C PHE A 275 -11.17 12.25 86.87
N SER A 276 -11.26 13.54 86.53
CA SER A 276 -12.48 14.35 86.75
C SER A 276 -13.69 13.84 85.97
N ASP A 277 -13.45 13.13 84.86
CA ASP A 277 -14.46 12.70 83.89
C ASP A 277 -14.77 11.19 84.04
N GLY A 278 -14.39 10.61 85.19
CA GLY A 278 -14.51 9.17 85.47
C GLY A 278 -13.54 8.29 84.68
N GLY A 279 -12.45 8.86 84.17
CA GLY A 279 -11.36 8.12 83.53
C GLY A 279 -10.18 7.85 84.45
N ASN A 280 -9.09 7.34 83.87
CA ASN A 280 -7.88 6.95 84.60
C ASN A 280 -6.58 7.57 84.04
N PHE A 281 -6.68 8.64 83.25
CA PHE A 281 -5.49 9.35 82.72
C PHE A 281 -5.19 10.62 83.52
N CYS A 282 -3.90 10.97 83.68
CA CYS A 282 -3.51 12.30 84.17
C CYS A 282 -3.27 13.29 82.99
N PRO A 283 -3.41 14.62 83.21
CA PRO A 283 -3.20 15.62 82.17
C PRO A 283 -1.79 15.62 81.56
N GLU A 284 -0.77 15.23 82.31
CA GLU A 284 0.64 15.14 81.86
C GLU A 284 0.80 14.02 80.82
N GLU A 285 0.22 12.86 81.13
CA GLU A 285 0.21 11.67 80.30
C GLU A 285 -0.56 11.90 78.99
N ILE A 286 -1.75 12.51 79.06
CA ILE A 286 -2.52 12.89 77.87
C ILE A 286 -1.72 13.86 76.99
N ARG A 287 -1.05 14.86 77.56
CA ARG A 287 -0.23 15.81 76.78
C ARG A 287 0.91 15.11 76.03
N GLU A 288 1.57 14.13 76.65
CA GLU A 288 2.62 13.36 75.97
C GLU A 288 2.06 12.47 74.84
N TYR A 289 0.93 11.80 75.08
CA TYR A 289 0.33 10.91 74.10
C TYR A 289 -0.33 11.65 72.94
N CYS A 290 -1.02 12.77 73.19
CA CYS A 290 -1.51 13.65 72.13
C CYS A 290 -0.34 14.10 71.25
N LYS A 291 0.79 14.55 71.82
CA LYS A 291 1.99 14.91 71.04
C LYS A 291 2.52 13.75 70.16
N LYS A 292 2.49 12.50 70.65
CA LYS A 292 2.86 11.30 69.86
C LYS A 292 1.85 10.98 68.75
N LEU A 293 0.56 11.26 68.97
CA LEU A 293 -0.51 11.05 67.99
C LEU A 293 -0.55 12.17 66.95
N ASP A 294 -0.23 13.41 67.31
CA ASP A 294 -0.04 14.54 66.39
C ASP A 294 1.16 14.30 65.47
N GLN A 295 2.27 13.78 66.00
CA GLN A 295 3.39 13.30 65.19
C GLN A 295 2.98 12.19 64.22
N SER A 296 1.96 11.39 64.56
CA SER A 296 1.42 10.35 63.69
C SER A 296 0.49 10.93 62.62
N SER A 297 -0.33 11.93 62.93
CA SER A 297 -1.08 12.72 61.94
C SER A 297 -0.13 13.37 60.92
N GLN A 298 0.93 14.05 61.40
CA GLN A 298 1.95 14.65 60.53
C GLN A 298 2.65 13.63 59.62
N LYS A 299 2.76 12.35 60.02
CA LYS A 299 3.26 11.28 59.16
C LYS A 299 2.26 10.86 58.08
N ILE A 300 0.96 10.86 58.38
CA ILE A 300 -0.11 10.64 57.40
C ILE A 300 -0.03 11.73 56.34
N ASP A 301 -0.03 13.00 56.73
CA ASP A 301 -0.01 14.14 55.81
C ASP A 301 1.28 14.20 54.96
N LYS A 302 2.44 13.86 55.54
CA LYS A 302 3.71 13.71 54.80
C LYS A 302 3.69 12.53 53.81
N CYS A 303 2.97 11.45 54.13
CA CYS A 303 2.84 10.30 53.25
C CYS A 303 1.91 10.60 52.08
N GLU A 304 0.78 11.27 52.35
CA GLU A 304 -0.16 11.78 51.36
C GLU A 304 0.55 12.70 50.35
N GLY A 305 1.22 13.74 50.83
CA GLY A 305 1.92 14.70 49.97
C GLY A 305 3.02 14.05 49.12
N ALA A 306 3.74 13.06 49.65
CA ALA A 306 4.76 12.33 48.89
C ALA A 306 4.14 11.48 47.76
N ILE A 307 3.12 10.66 48.08
CA ILE A 307 2.47 9.78 47.10
C ILE A 307 1.73 10.61 46.03
N MET A 308 1.04 11.69 46.43
CA MET A 308 0.31 12.56 45.50
C MET A 308 1.25 13.25 44.51
N LEU A 309 2.40 13.77 44.96
CA LEU A 309 3.39 14.39 44.09
C LEU A 309 3.93 13.42 43.03
N GLU A 310 4.21 12.17 43.41
CA GLU A 310 4.66 11.13 42.48
C GLU A 310 3.54 10.68 41.53
N LEU A 311 2.30 10.58 42.02
CA LEU A 311 1.11 10.19 41.24
C LEU A 311 0.79 11.21 40.13
N GLU A 312 0.85 12.50 40.42
CA GLU A 312 0.62 13.57 39.44
C GLU A 312 1.69 13.57 38.33
N GLY A 313 2.95 13.27 38.66
CA GLY A 313 4.02 13.09 37.68
C GLY A 313 3.88 11.82 36.82
N LEU A 314 3.27 10.77 37.37
CA LEU A 314 3.24 9.44 36.75
C LEU A 314 2.43 9.39 35.45
N GLU A 315 1.27 10.05 35.35
CA GLU A 315 0.51 10.07 34.07
C GLU A 315 1.34 10.71 32.95
N SER A 316 2.03 11.81 33.25
CA SER A 316 2.88 12.52 32.28
C SER A 316 4.03 11.63 31.81
N LYS A 317 4.73 10.97 32.75
CA LYS A 317 5.81 10.00 32.49
C LYS A 317 5.35 8.85 31.58
N ARG A 318 4.14 8.30 31.79
CA ARG A 318 3.58 7.24 30.92
C ARG A 318 3.20 7.78 29.54
N ARG A 319 2.60 8.97 29.48
CA ARG A 319 2.22 9.62 28.23
C ARG A 319 3.44 9.91 27.34
N GLU A 320 4.54 10.36 27.93
CA GLU A 320 5.80 10.60 27.21
C GLU A 320 6.38 9.28 26.66
N GLN A 321 6.40 8.21 27.47
CA GLN A 321 6.88 6.88 27.05
C GLN A 321 6.09 6.33 25.85
N VAL A 322 4.76 6.43 25.88
CA VAL A 322 3.89 6.01 24.76
C VAL A 322 4.13 6.89 23.53
N THR A 323 4.16 8.21 23.73
CA THR A 323 4.37 9.17 22.63
C THR A 323 5.69 8.88 21.92
N LYS A 324 6.76 8.59 22.67
CA LYS A 324 8.07 8.21 22.10
C LYS A 324 7.98 6.94 21.25
N VAL A 325 7.37 5.86 21.74
CA VAL A 325 7.17 4.62 20.97
C VAL A 325 6.35 4.88 19.70
N VAL A 326 5.26 5.63 19.81
CA VAL A 326 4.38 5.97 18.66
C VAL A 326 5.11 6.83 17.62
N VAL A 327 5.94 7.80 18.04
CA VAL A 327 6.73 8.63 17.12
C VAL A 327 7.84 7.82 16.45
N GLU A 328 8.58 7.00 17.21
CA GLU A 328 9.60 6.07 16.69
C GLU A 328 9.02 5.13 15.63
N PHE A 329 7.80 4.62 15.85
CA PHE A 329 7.10 3.76 14.90
C PHE A 329 6.53 4.55 13.71
N ASP A 330 5.87 5.70 13.93
CA ASP A 330 5.26 6.51 12.87
C ASP A 330 6.32 7.07 11.90
N ASP A 331 7.57 7.24 12.34
CA ASP A 331 8.69 7.58 11.45
C ASP A 331 9.07 6.42 10.52
N ARG A 332 9.32 5.22 11.08
CA ARG A 332 9.54 4.00 10.28
C ARG A 332 8.36 3.70 9.35
N PHE A 333 7.13 3.94 9.83
CA PHE A 333 5.90 3.79 9.07
C PHE A 333 5.87 4.64 7.78
N LYS A 334 6.25 5.92 7.88
CA LYS A 334 6.29 6.83 6.72
C LYS A 334 7.21 6.29 5.62
N HIS A 335 8.35 5.72 6.00
CA HIS A 335 9.33 5.24 5.04
C HIS A 335 8.78 4.13 4.12
N HIS A 336 8.12 3.09 4.64
CA HIS A 336 7.59 2.04 3.76
C HIS A 336 6.28 2.46 3.09
N MET A 337 5.52 3.40 3.66
CA MET A 337 4.36 4.00 2.99
C MET A 337 4.79 4.72 1.69
N ILE A 338 5.83 5.56 1.76
CA ILE A 338 6.37 6.27 0.59
C ILE A 338 6.88 5.25 -0.46
N ASP A 339 7.58 4.20 -0.03
CA ASP A 339 8.10 3.14 -0.91
C ASP A 339 6.97 2.35 -1.58
N LEU A 340 5.92 1.99 -0.83
CA LEU A 340 4.80 1.21 -1.34
C LEU A 340 3.93 2.00 -2.31
N VAL A 341 3.61 3.26 -1.99
CA VAL A 341 2.86 4.17 -2.90
C VAL A 341 3.65 4.42 -4.19
N PHE A 342 4.97 4.51 -4.12
CA PHE A 342 5.82 4.59 -5.31
C PHE A 342 5.76 3.31 -6.16
N MET A 343 5.90 2.13 -5.56
CA MET A 343 5.75 0.85 -6.27
C MET A 343 4.38 0.71 -6.93
N GLU A 344 3.29 1.05 -6.23
CA GLU A 344 1.93 1.06 -6.79
C GLU A 344 1.81 2.03 -7.98
N ARG A 345 2.49 3.17 -7.95
CA ARG A 345 2.53 4.14 -9.06
C ARG A 345 3.28 3.60 -10.28
N ILE A 346 4.45 2.99 -10.08
CA ILE A 346 5.23 2.36 -11.16
C ILE A 346 4.46 1.19 -11.77
N ALA A 347 3.87 0.32 -10.94
CA ALA A 347 3.04 -0.79 -11.41
C ALA A 347 1.86 -0.31 -12.27
N ARG A 348 1.13 0.72 -11.80
CA ARG A 348 0.00 1.31 -12.55
C ARG A 348 0.41 1.85 -13.93
N TRP A 349 1.54 2.55 -14.02
CA TRP A 349 2.08 3.01 -15.31
C TRP A 349 2.38 1.84 -16.24
N LEU A 350 3.10 0.82 -15.76
CA LEU A 350 3.44 -0.37 -16.55
C LEU A 350 2.19 -1.12 -17.03
N THR A 351 1.19 -1.33 -16.16
CA THR A 351 -0.07 -1.99 -16.52
C THR A 351 -0.87 -1.18 -17.55
N ASN A 352 -1.00 0.14 -17.35
CA ASN A 352 -1.70 1.00 -18.32
C ASN A 352 -1.03 0.94 -19.71
N THR A 353 0.30 0.95 -19.74
CA THR A 353 1.09 0.83 -20.98
C THR A 353 0.87 -0.52 -21.66
N GLN A 354 0.85 -1.62 -20.89
CA GLN A 354 0.52 -2.95 -21.43
C GLN A 354 -0.91 -2.99 -22.02
N VAL A 355 -1.89 -2.33 -21.38
CA VAL A 355 -3.26 -2.27 -21.92
C VAL A 355 -3.30 -1.47 -23.23
N LYS A 356 -2.63 -0.31 -23.32
CA LYS A 356 -2.54 0.46 -24.57
C LYS A 356 -1.92 -0.39 -25.70
N ILE A 357 -0.80 -1.07 -25.45
CA ILE A 357 -0.16 -1.94 -26.46
C ILE A 357 -1.08 -3.09 -26.90
N LYS A 358 -1.79 -3.73 -25.95
CA LYS A 358 -2.75 -4.79 -26.27
C LYS A 358 -3.93 -4.29 -27.12
N ALA A 359 -4.38 -3.06 -26.92
CA ALA A 359 -5.43 -2.46 -27.75
C ALA A 359 -4.95 -2.29 -29.20
N GLU A 360 -3.72 -1.82 -29.43
CA GLU A 360 -3.16 -1.70 -30.78
C GLU A 360 -2.93 -3.07 -31.46
N VAL A 361 -2.52 -4.09 -30.70
CA VAL A 361 -2.44 -5.48 -31.18
C VAL A 361 -3.83 -6.00 -31.59
N ALA A 362 -4.86 -5.76 -30.78
CA ALA A 362 -6.23 -6.16 -31.11
C ALA A 362 -6.79 -5.44 -32.35
N ASN A 363 -6.52 -4.13 -32.49
CA ASN A 363 -6.84 -3.34 -33.68
C ASN A 363 -6.15 -3.91 -34.93
N SER A 364 -4.84 -4.21 -34.83
CA SER A 364 -4.07 -4.81 -35.92
C SER A 364 -4.63 -6.18 -36.34
N ASN A 365 -4.96 -7.05 -35.39
CA ASN A 365 -5.61 -8.33 -35.68
C ASN A 365 -6.96 -8.14 -36.38
N SER A 366 -7.80 -7.18 -35.94
CA SER A 366 -9.11 -6.93 -36.54
C SER A 366 -8.99 -6.51 -38.01
N GLN A 367 -7.99 -5.69 -38.35
CA GLN A 367 -7.71 -5.33 -39.75
C GLN A 367 -7.28 -6.56 -40.56
N ALA A 368 -6.36 -7.38 -40.05
CA ALA A 368 -5.92 -8.60 -40.73
C ALA A 368 -7.07 -9.59 -40.97
N GLN A 369 -7.97 -9.74 -39.99
CA GLN A 369 -9.17 -10.56 -40.11
C GLN A 369 -10.16 -9.99 -41.14
N GLN A 370 -10.34 -8.66 -41.19
CA GLN A 370 -11.18 -8.01 -42.20
C GLN A 370 -10.64 -8.21 -43.62
N LEU A 371 -9.32 -8.14 -43.83
CA LEU A 371 -8.71 -8.45 -45.13
C LEU A 371 -8.89 -9.92 -45.53
N ALA A 372 -8.80 -10.84 -44.57
CA ALA A 372 -9.09 -12.25 -44.79
C ALA A 372 -10.57 -12.48 -45.12
N GLN A 373 -11.51 -11.73 -44.53
CA GLN A 373 -12.93 -11.77 -44.90
C GLN A 373 -13.13 -11.29 -46.33
N TYR A 374 -12.58 -10.13 -46.72
CA TYR A 374 -12.67 -9.64 -48.10
C TYR A 374 -12.07 -10.62 -49.12
N LEU A 375 -10.95 -11.28 -48.79
CA LEU A 375 -10.36 -12.30 -49.64
C LEU A 375 -11.31 -13.51 -49.82
N ASN A 376 -11.90 -14.01 -48.74
CA ASN A 376 -12.88 -15.09 -48.80
C ASN A 376 -14.16 -14.68 -49.54
N ASP A 377 -14.63 -13.44 -49.39
CA ASP A 377 -15.77 -12.91 -50.14
C ASP A 377 -15.46 -12.82 -51.65
N VAL A 378 -14.27 -12.36 -52.05
CA VAL A 378 -13.83 -12.35 -53.45
C VAL A 378 -13.79 -13.77 -54.02
N VAL A 379 -13.19 -14.73 -53.31
CA VAL A 379 -13.14 -16.15 -53.75
C VAL A 379 -14.54 -16.76 -53.84
N ARG A 380 -15.43 -16.51 -52.86
CA ARG A 380 -16.83 -16.98 -52.90
C ARG A 380 -17.58 -16.39 -54.09
N ARG A 381 -17.39 -15.10 -54.38
CA ARG A 381 -18.05 -14.41 -55.50
C ARG A 381 -17.53 -14.87 -56.86
N ILE A 382 -16.23 -15.17 -56.98
CA ILE A 382 -15.66 -15.81 -58.18
C ILE A 382 -16.35 -17.16 -58.43
N ASP A 383 -16.44 -18.05 -57.43
CA ASP A 383 -17.15 -19.33 -57.56
C ASP A 383 -18.68 -19.18 -57.78
N ALA A 384 -19.29 -18.08 -57.31
CA ALA A 384 -20.69 -17.76 -57.61
C ALA A 384 -20.92 -17.33 -59.06
N CYS A 385 -20.03 -16.51 -59.62
CA CYS A 385 -20.06 -16.14 -61.04
C CYS A 385 -19.68 -17.32 -61.96
N GLU A 386 -18.63 -18.08 -61.64
CA GLU A 386 -18.19 -19.22 -62.47
C GLU A 386 -19.23 -20.36 -62.46
N ARG A 387 -19.89 -20.59 -61.32
CA ARG A 387 -20.83 -21.70 -61.12
C ARG A 387 -22.09 -21.26 -60.37
N PRO A 388 -23.01 -20.54 -61.04
CA PRO A 388 -24.25 -20.07 -60.44
C PRO A 388 -25.12 -21.22 -59.92
N ASN A 389 -25.68 -21.07 -58.72
CA ASN A 389 -26.71 -21.95 -58.17
C ASN A 389 -27.67 -21.12 -57.29
N LEU A 390 -28.72 -21.74 -56.76
CA LEU A 390 -29.73 -21.06 -55.92
C LEU A 390 -29.22 -20.73 -54.50
N ASP A 391 -28.21 -21.46 -54.01
CA ASP A 391 -27.70 -21.34 -52.63
C ASP A 391 -26.56 -20.31 -52.48
N LYS A 392 -26.00 -19.80 -53.59
CA LYS A 392 -24.93 -18.79 -53.62
C LYS A 392 -25.48 -17.37 -53.82
N GLU A 393 -24.63 -16.41 -53.47
CA GLU A 393 -24.81 -14.97 -53.73
C GLU A 393 -25.05 -14.72 -55.24
N GLN A 394 -26.20 -14.13 -55.58
CA GLN A 394 -26.51 -13.75 -56.97
C GLN A 394 -25.76 -12.45 -57.31
N ILE A 395 -24.63 -12.59 -57.99
CA ILE A 395 -23.72 -11.49 -58.32
C ILE A 395 -23.24 -11.61 -59.77
N THR A 396 -23.23 -10.49 -60.51
CA THR A 396 -22.72 -10.45 -61.89
C THR A 396 -21.20 -10.22 -61.91
N SER A 397 -20.53 -10.63 -62.99
CA SER A 397 -19.09 -10.38 -63.17
C SER A 397 -18.71 -8.90 -63.08
N THR A 398 -19.57 -7.99 -63.57
CA THR A 398 -19.39 -6.53 -63.42
C THR A 398 -19.44 -6.11 -61.95
N GLN A 399 -20.42 -6.58 -61.17
CA GLN A 399 -20.52 -6.26 -59.73
C GLN A 399 -19.34 -6.82 -58.93
N LEU A 400 -18.85 -8.01 -59.30
CA LEU A 400 -17.62 -8.59 -58.75
C LEU A 400 -16.42 -7.67 -59.05
N ASN A 401 -16.23 -7.28 -60.32
CA ASN A 401 -15.13 -6.41 -60.75
C ASN A 401 -15.16 -5.04 -60.05
N ASP A 402 -16.33 -4.42 -59.92
CA ASP A 402 -16.51 -3.14 -59.22
C ASP A 402 -16.17 -3.25 -57.72
N SER A 403 -16.50 -4.39 -57.10
CA SER A 403 -16.22 -4.61 -55.67
C SER A 403 -14.71 -4.66 -55.34
N LEU A 404 -13.86 -5.02 -56.30
CA LEU A 404 -12.41 -5.10 -56.11
C LEU A 404 -11.77 -3.77 -55.70
N LYS A 405 -12.36 -2.63 -56.10
CA LYS A 405 -11.83 -1.31 -55.74
C LYS A 405 -11.73 -1.12 -54.22
N LEU A 406 -12.81 -1.43 -53.50
CA LEU A 406 -12.86 -1.31 -52.04
C LEU A 406 -11.91 -2.31 -51.36
N VAL A 407 -11.70 -3.48 -51.95
CA VAL A 407 -10.71 -4.46 -51.48
C VAL A 407 -9.30 -3.88 -51.63
N PHE A 408 -8.94 -3.34 -52.80
CA PHE A 408 -7.61 -2.75 -53.05
C PHE A 408 -7.33 -1.56 -52.11
N ASP A 409 -8.31 -0.67 -51.93
CA ASP A 409 -8.22 0.45 -51.00
C ASP A 409 -7.99 -0.02 -49.55
N SER A 410 -8.64 -1.12 -49.14
CA SER A 410 -8.48 -1.71 -47.80
C SER A 410 -7.09 -2.33 -47.59
N TYR A 411 -6.55 -3.02 -48.59
CA TYR A 411 -5.17 -3.55 -48.55
C TYR A 411 -4.14 -2.41 -48.54
N HIS A 412 -4.38 -1.31 -49.27
CA HIS A 412 -3.50 -0.14 -49.23
C HIS A 412 -3.53 0.56 -47.86
N ALA A 413 -4.71 0.71 -47.25
CA ALA A 413 -4.82 1.24 -45.89
C ALA A 413 -4.03 0.39 -44.86
N ARG A 414 -4.03 -0.95 -45.03
CA ARG A 414 -3.22 -1.85 -44.20
C ARG A 414 -1.71 -1.69 -44.41
N SER A 415 -1.24 -1.44 -45.64
CA SER A 415 0.20 -1.22 -45.88
C SER A 415 0.70 0.09 -45.28
N ILE A 416 -0.16 1.12 -45.24
CA ILE A 416 0.10 2.38 -44.53
C ILE A 416 0.12 2.16 -43.01
N PHE A 417 -0.87 1.44 -42.45
CA PHE A 417 -0.91 1.16 -41.00
C PHE A 417 0.26 0.29 -40.51
N LEU A 418 0.77 -0.60 -41.37
CA LEU A 418 1.99 -1.36 -41.12
C LEU A 418 3.27 -0.57 -41.48
N ASN A 419 3.17 0.62 -42.09
CA ASN A 419 4.30 1.40 -42.61
C ASN A 419 5.30 0.55 -43.40
N CYS A 420 4.78 -0.27 -44.32
CA CYS A 420 5.56 -1.28 -45.03
C CYS A 420 5.58 -1.11 -46.55
N THR A 421 4.98 -0.04 -47.08
CA THR A 421 5.10 0.33 -48.50
C THR A 421 6.56 0.73 -48.79
N LYS A 422 7.18 0.15 -49.82
CA LYS A 422 8.53 0.57 -50.26
C LYS A 422 8.45 1.95 -50.92
N ASP A 423 9.51 2.74 -50.82
CA ASP A 423 9.68 4.01 -51.56
C ASP A 423 9.86 3.75 -53.08
N THR A 424 8.75 3.46 -53.77
CA THR A 424 8.69 3.47 -55.23
C THR A 424 8.42 4.88 -55.76
N ILE A 425 9.30 5.30 -56.68
CA ILE A 425 9.37 6.63 -57.31
C ILE A 425 8.00 7.17 -57.74
N ALA A 426 7.80 8.47 -57.52
CA ALA A 426 6.58 9.24 -57.75
C ALA A 426 5.70 8.75 -58.92
N ARG A 427 4.47 8.38 -58.55
CA ARG A 427 3.32 8.03 -59.41
C ARG A 427 3.12 9.09 -60.52
N PRO A 428 3.33 8.78 -61.81
CA PRO A 428 2.95 9.68 -62.88
C PRO A 428 1.42 9.83 -62.90
N THR A 429 0.93 11.07 -63.00
CA THR A 429 -0.50 11.33 -63.21
C THR A 429 -0.95 10.73 -64.54
N SER A 430 -2.07 9.99 -64.52
CA SER A 430 -2.62 9.36 -65.71
C SER A 430 -2.91 10.38 -66.81
N ALA A 431 -2.22 10.24 -67.95
CA ALA A 431 -2.40 11.05 -69.13
C ALA A 431 -2.43 10.13 -70.36
N MET A 432 -3.61 9.92 -70.93
CA MET A 432 -3.77 9.25 -72.21
C MET A 432 -3.31 10.18 -73.34
N GLN A 433 -2.27 9.81 -74.10
CA GLN A 433 -2.03 10.19 -75.51
C GLN A 433 -0.71 9.62 -76.06
N GLY A 434 -0.72 9.04 -77.26
CA GLY A 434 0.50 8.65 -78.00
C GLY A 434 0.23 7.66 -79.17
N PRO A 435 0.78 7.89 -80.39
CA PRO A 435 0.41 7.13 -81.60
C PRO A 435 1.18 5.79 -81.78
N PRO A 436 0.69 4.87 -82.65
CA PRO A 436 1.14 3.48 -82.67
C PRO A 436 2.52 3.25 -83.30
N ALA A 437 3.34 2.44 -82.64
CA ALA A 437 4.60 1.92 -83.17
C ALA A 437 4.41 0.58 -83.89
N ILE A 438 5.10 0.38 -85.01
CA ILE A 438 4.98 -0.81 -85.86
C ILE A 438 5.71 -1.99 -85.21
N ALA A 439 4.98 -3.07 -84.93
CA ALA A 439 5.53 -4.30 -84.36
C ALA A 439 6.33 -5.12 -85.38
N ARG A 440 7.38 -5.81 -84.90
CA ARG A 440 8.13 -6.82 -85.65
C ARG A 440 8.06 -8.14 -84.88
N VAL A 441 7.31 -9.10 -85.42
CA VAL A 441 7.00 -10.38 -84.76
C VAL A 441 8.24 -11.29 -84.72
N VAL A 442 8.49 -11.90 -83.56
CA VAL A 442 9.39 -13.05 -83.39
C VAL A 442 8.56 -14.16 -82.73
N PHE A 443 8.63 -15.36 -83.27
CA PHE A 443 7.80 -16.49 -82.88
C PHE A 443 8.67 -17.57 -82.23
N THR A 444 8.35 -17.96 -80.99
CA THR A 444 8.94 -19.13 -80.31
C THR A 444 7.83 -19.82 -79.53
N GLY A 445 7.49 -21.05 -79.93
CA GLY A 445 6.50 -21.86 -79.23
C GLY A 445 7.05 -22.48 -77.94
N ALA A 446 6.15 -22.87 -77.06
CA ALA A 446 6.45 -23.65 -75.86
C ALA A 446 5.47 -24.82 -75.75
N ASP A 447 5.98 -26.05 -75.80
CA ASP A 447 5.21 -27.25 -75.48
C ASP A 447 4.88 -27.28 -73.98
N SER A 448 3.68 -27.78 -73.65
CA SER A 448 3.21 -27.92 -72.27
C SER A 448 2.98 -29.39 -71.91
N THR A 449 3.43 -29.78 -70.71
CA THR A 449 3.08 -31.07 -70.10
C THR A 449 2.77 -30.89 -68.61
N PRO A 450 1.82 -31.64 -68.01
CA PRO A 450 1.20 -31.24 -66.75
C PRO A 450 1.96 -31.70 -65.50
N THR A 451 1.87 -30.90 -64.44
CA THR A 451 2.29 -31.26 -63.08
C THR A 451 1.21 -32.06 -62.34
N PRO A 452 1.57 -33.09 -61.54
CA PRO A 452 0.61 -33.78 -60.68
C PRO A 452 0.42 -33.11 -59.31
N ILE A 453 -0.80 -33.24 -58.80
CA ILE A 453 -1.31 -32.70 -57.54
C ILE A 453 -0.63 -33.36 -56.31
N SER A 454 -0.40 -32.58 -55.25
CA SER A 454 -0.17 -33.10 -53.89
C SER A 454 -1.01 -32.37 -52.85
N LYS A 455 -1.48 -33.10 -51.82
CA LYS A 455 -2.52 -32.67 -50.87
C LYS A 455 -1.98 -31.99 -49.60
N ALA A 456 -2.91 -31.33 -48.92
CA ALA A 456 -2.76 -30.57 -47.68
C ALA A 456 -2.14 -31.32 -46.48
N GLY A 457 -1.62 -30.54 -45.53
CA GLY A 457 -1.25 -31.02 -44.19
C GLY A 457 -0.41 -30.04 -43.37
N LYS A 458 -1.02 -28.98 -42.81
CA LYS A 458 -0.44 -28.23 -41.69
C LYS A 458 -1.48 -28.00 -40.60
N GLN A 459 -1.06 -28.24 -39.35
CA GLN A 459 -1.88 -28.09 -38.15
C GLN A 459 -2.10 -26.61 -37.78
N PRO A 460 -3.10 -26.30 -36.94
CA PRO A 460 -3.33 -24.93 -36.48
C PRO A 460 -2.13 -24.43 -35.69
N THR A 461 -1.44 -23.42 -36.22
CA THR A 461 -0.45 -22.65 -35.46
C THR A 461 -1.17 -21.79 -34.42
N GLU A 462 -0.70 -21.78 -33.16
CA GLU A 462 -1.21 -20.84 -32.16
C GLU A 462 -1.12 -19.40 -32.70
N ASP A 463 -2.15 -18.60 -32.42
CA ASP A 463 -2.23 -17.18 -32.78
C ASP A 463 -0.99 -16.42 -32.27
N PRO A 464 -0.16 -15.82 -33.16
CA PRO A 464 1.05 -15.10 -32.76
C PRO A 464 0.78 -13.93 -31.81
N SER A 465 -0.39 -13.29 -31.92
CA SER A 465 -0.81 -12.22 -31.01
C SER A 465 -1.05 -12.76 -29.59
N VAL A 466 -1.54 -13.99 -29.45
CA VAL A 466 -1.63 -14.68 -28.15
C VAL A 466 -0.23 -14.96 -27.60
N GLY A 467 0.75 -15.28 -28.46
CA GLY A 467 2.17 -15.37 -28.08
C GLY A 467 2.73 -14.07 -27.51
N VAL A 468 2.43 -12.94 -28.17
CA VAL A 468 2.85 -11.58 -27.76
C VAL A 468 2.13 -11.13 -26.49
N ILE A 469 0.82 -11.35 -26.39
CA ILE A 469 0.04 -11.08 -25.17
C ILE A 469 0.57 -11.95 -24.00
N LYS A 470 0.88 -13.23 -24.23
CA LYS A 470 1.51 -14.13 -23.25
C LYS A 470 2.93 -13.66 -22.88
N SER A 471 3.73 -13.08 -23.80
CA SER A 471 5.10 -12.61 -23.52
C SER A 471 5.13 -11.27 -22.77
N ILE A 472 4.23 -10.34 -23.13
CA ILE A 472 4.01 -9.07 -22.42
C ILE A 472 3.59 -9.33 -20.97
N LEU A 473 2.76 -10.37 -20.74
CA LEU A 473 2.40 -10.84 -19.39
C LEU A 473 3.57 -11.58 -18.70
N LYS A 474 4.21 -12.55 -19.37
CA LYS A 474 5.32 -13.33 -18.79
C LYS A 474 6.55 -12.49 -18.42
N THR A 475 6.81 -11.36 -19.08
CA THR A 475 7.94 -10.49 -18.69
C THR A 475 7.78 -9.80 -17.33
N GLN A 476 6.66 -9.96 -16.61
CA GLN A 476 6.58 -9.63 -15.18
C GLN A 476 7.16 -10.74 -14.27
N LYS A 477 7.30 -11.99 -14.75
CA LYS A 477 7.79 -13.13 -13.95
C LYS A 477 9.32 -13.15 -13.77
N THR A 478 10.08 -12.33 -14.50
CA THR A 478 11.56 -12.34 -14.46
C THR A 478 12.13 -11.05 -13.87
N LYS A 479 12.73 -11.15 -12.68
CA LYS A 479 13.55 -10.14 -11.98
C LYS A 479 12.96 -8.77 -11.60
N MET A 480 11.81 -8.33 -12.12
CA MET A 480 11.17 -7.07 -11.67
C MET A 480 9.77 -7.28 -11.08
N ARG A 481 9.74 -7.66 -9.81
CA ARG A 481 8.52 -7.94 -9.04
C ARG A 481 7.98 -6.70 -8.32
N PHE A 482 7.60 -5.65 -9.07
CA PHE A 482 6.68 -4.66 -8.50
C PHE A 482 5.34 -5.37 -8.26
N GLY A 483 4.93 -5.48 -6.99
CA GLY A 483 3.96 -6.49 -6.57
C GLY A 483 2.55 -6.27 -7.13
N MET A 484 2.01 -7.31 -7.79
CA MET A 484 0.57 -7.60 -7.74
C MET A 484 0.22 -9.10 -7.97
N ASP A 485 1.11 -9.90 -8.58
CA ASP A 485 0.88 -11.33 -8.87
C ASP A 485 1.50 -12.27 -7.81
N ALA A 486 0.96 -12.25 -6.59
CA ALA A 486 1.32 -13.21 -5.53
C ALA A 486 0.14 -14.03 -4.98
N ASP A 487 -1.11 -13.61 -5.24
CA ASP A 487 -2.32 -14.16 -4.61
C ASP A 487 -3.37 -14.59 -5.66
N ILE A 488 -2.98 -15.43 -6.62
CA ILE A 488 -3.87 -16.31 -7.39
C ILE A 488 -3.19 -17.69 -7.42
N ASP A 489 -3.98 -18.76 -7.31
CA ASP A 489 -3.56 -20.17 -7.12
C ASP A 489 -3.07 -20.52 -5.71
N GLY A 490 -3.89 -20.15 -4.72
CA GLY A 490 -3.87 -20.71 -3.36
C GLY A 490 -4.92 -21.82 -3.17
N GLU A 491 -4.92 -22.87 -3.99
CA GLU A 491 -5.68 -24.10 -3.71
C GLU A 491 -4.79 -25.35 -3.74
N THR A 492 -5.05 -26.24 -2.80
CA THR A 492 -4.23 -27.40 -2.46
C THR A 492 -4.66 -28.66 -3.17
N THR A 493 -3.72 -29.43 -3.75
CA THR A 493 -3.70 -30.90 -3.60
C THR A 493 -2.30 -31.48 -3.92
N PRO A 494 -1.91 -32.64 -3.32
CA PRO A 494 -0.54 -33.16 -3.37
C PRO A 494 -0.36 -34.29 -4.43
N PHE A 495 0.79 -34.95 -4.37
CA PHE A 495 1.41 -35.88 -5.35
C PHE A 495 2.05 -35.16 -6.55
N GLY A 496 3.32 -35.40 -6.91
CA GLY A 496 4.33 -36.26 -6.30
C GLY A 496 5.01 -37.14 -7.34
N GLN A 497 6.13 -36.68 -7.89
CA GLN A 497 7.14 -37.55 -8.50
C GLN A 497 8.52 -36.90 -8.47
N GLN A 498 9.38 -37.49 -7.66
CA GLN A 498 10.80 -37.23 -7.54
C GLN A 498 11.53 -38.00 -8.65
N LEU A 499 12.37 -37.34 -9.45
CA LEU A 499 13.44 -38.00 -10.20
C LEU A 499 14.56 -37.03 -10.56
N GLU A 500 15.78 -37.53 -10.44
CA GLU A 500 17.04 -36.78 -10.42
C GLU A 500 17.64 -36.57 -11.82
N MET A 501 18.44 -35.52 -12.00
CA MET A 501 19.77 -35.55 -12.65
C MET A 501 20.41 -34.15 -12.51
N ARG A 502 21.34 -33.94 -11.59
CA ARG A 502 22.75 -34.37 -11.54
C ARG A 502 23.67 -33.53 -12.45
N GLU A 503 24.52 -32.75 -11.78
CA GLU A 503 25.58 -31.91 -12.34
C GLU A 503 26.61 -32.70 -13.17
N LYS A 504 27.18 -32.04 -14.20
CA LYS A 504 28.56 -32.30 -14.66
C LYS A 504 29.24 -31.00 -15.10
N MET A 505 30.08 -30.44 -14.24
CA MET A 505 31.24 -29.63 -14.64
C MET A 505 32.51 -30.50 -14.64
N LYS A 506 33.24 -30.52 -15.76
CA LYS A 506 34.70 -30.71 -15.89
C LYS A 506 35.09 -30.05 -17.23
N SER A 507 35.96 -29.03 -17.36
CA SER A 507 37.27 -28.66 -16.77
C SER A 507 38.48 -29.15 -17.57
N SER A 508 39.64 -28.48 -17.36
CA SER A 508 40.96 -28.61 -18.01
C SER A 508 41.09 -27.93 -19.40
N LEU A 509 41.87 -26.84 -19.55
CA LEU A 509 43.35 -26.64 -19.47
C LEU A 509 44.05 -27.05 -20.80
N SER A 510 45.08 -26.37 -21.32
CA SER A 510 46.09 -25.46 -20.71
C SER A 510 46.95 -24.71 -21.76
N VAL A 511 47.53 -23.54 -21.39
CA VAL A 511 48.96 -23.11 -21.53
C VAL A 511 49.59 -23.06 -22.97
N SER A 512 50.36 -22.06 -23.43
CA SER A 512 51.43 -21.26 -22.79
C SER A 512 51.66 -19.85 -23.40
N THR A 513 52.33 -18.98 -22.64
CA THR A 513 53.02 -17.74 -23.09
C THR A 513 54.31 -18.07 -23.89
N PRO A 514 54.97 -17.09 -24.58
CA PRO A 514 56.07 -16.37 -23.92
C PRO A 514 56.38 -14.91 -24.38
N THR A 515 56.88 -14.13 -23.42
CA THR A 515 57.95 -13.08 -23.45
C THR A 515 58.12 -12.05 -24.59
N ASP A 516 58.09 -10.81 -24.14
CA ASP A 516 58.71 -9.54 -24.56
C ASP A 516 60.18 -9.56 -25.08
N LYS A 517 60.48 -8.81 -26.17
CA LYS A 517 61.56 -7.75 -26.27
C LYS A 517 61.93 -7.26 -27.70
N SER A 518 61.49 -6.03 -28.02
CA SER A 518 62.23 -4.90 -28.65
C SER A 518 63.28 -5.08 -29.80
N LYS A 519 63.14 -4.32 -30.91
CA LYS A 519 63.86 -3.02 -31.16
C LYS A 519 63.75 -2.45 -32.61
N GLN A 520 63.39 -1.15 -32.71
CA GLN A 520 63.96 -0.08 -33.59
C GLN A 520 63.91 -0.24 -35.13
N LYS A 521 63.88 0.80 -35.99
CA LYS A 521 63.99 2.30 -35.97
C LYS A 521 63.35 2.80 -37.31
N ARG A 522 62.90 4.04 -37.57
CA ARG A 522 63.43 5.40 -37.29
C ARG A 522 62.28 6.42 -37.18
N GLY A 523 62.47 7.52 -36.45
CA GLY A 523 61.62 8.74 -36.50
C GLY A 523 62.37 9.89 -37.21
N PRO A 524 62.37 11.12 -36.65
CA PRO A 524 61.22 11.98 -36.34
C PRO A 524 61.47 13.44 -36.80
N ASN A 525 60.52 14.37 -36.58
CA ASN A 525 60.87 15.67 -36.00
C ASN A 525 59.66 16.46 -35.45
N SER A 526 59.95 17.34 -34.49
CA SER A 526 59.00 18.16 -33.72
C SER A 526 59.42 19.63 -33.71
N GLY A 527 58.48 20.58 -33.62
CA GLY A 527 58.80 22.01 -33.48
C GLY A 527 57.63 22.92 -33.13
N LEU A 528 57.71 23.55 -31.96
CA LEU A 528 57.02 24.74 -31.45
C LEU A 528 58.14 25.73 -31.03
N PRO A 529 57.90 27.01 -30.68
CA PRO A 529 56.77 27.93 -30.95
C PRO A 529 57.25 29.37 -31.36
N THR A 530 56.35 30.38 -31.26
CA THR A 530 56.55 31.82 -30.87
C THR A 530 56.33 32.97 -31.88
N ASP A 531 55.56 33.96 -31.37
CA ASP A 531 55.52 35.43 -31.54
C ASP A 531 54.95 36.20 -32.77
N SER A 532 53.73 36.74 -32.59
CA SER A 532 53.40 38.18 -32.30
C SER A 532 53.73 39.32 -33.32
N PRO A 533 53.15 40.56 -33.23
CA PRO A 533 51.88 40.95 -33.88
C PRO A 533 51.95 42.33 -34.67
N PRO A 534 51.07 43.35 -34.48
CA PRO A 534 49.79 43.62 -35.17
C PRO A 534 49.70 44.99 -35.92
N LYS A 535 48.57 45.26 -36.63
CA LYS A 535 47.82 46.55 -36.80
C LYS A 535 46.89 46.50 -38.05
N ARG A 536 45.86 47.35 -38.28
CA ARG A 536 44.86 48.10 -37.47
C ARG A 536 44.04 49.00 -38.46
N VAL A 537 42.70 49.14 -38.30
CA VAL A 537 41.83 50.24 -38.88
C VAL A 537 41.69 50.21 -40.43
N GLN A 538 40.61 50.58 -41.14
CA GLN A 538 39.17 50.92 -40.98
C GLN A 538 38.48 50.69 -42.35
N SER A 539 37.19 50.88 -42.67
CA SER A 539 35.91 51.21 -41.99
C SER A 539 34.74 50.95 -42.97
N GLY A 540 33.52 50.70 -42.49
CA GLY A 540 32.31 50.68 -43.35
C GLY A 540 31.04 50.36 -42.55
N GLU A 541 30.18 51.36 -42.33
CA GLU A 541 28.87 51.19 -41.66
C GLU A 541 27.72 50.96 -42.65
N ARG A 542 26.61 50.44 -42.10
CA ARG A 542 25.23 50.38 -42.67
C ARG A 542 25.05 49.34 -43.79
N GLU A 543 23.90 48.68 -43.92
CA GLU A 543 22.57 48.95 -43.34
C GLU A 543 21.81 47.64 -42.99
N GLY A 544 20.73 47.75 -42.22
CA GLY A 544 20.18 46.64 -41.44
C GLY A 544 19.42 45.53 -42.19
N SER A 545 19.24 44.40 -41.50
CA SER A 545 17.89 43.86 -41.27
C SER A 545 17.85 42.87 -40.09
N LEU A 546 16.84 43.02 -39.24
CA LEU A 546 16.57 42.12 -38.12
C LEU A 546 15.93 40.81 -38.61
N SER A 547 16.54 39.65 -38.34
CA SER A 547 15.74 38.43 -38.26
C SER A 547 16.32 37.32 -37.35
N ARG A 548 15.44 36.87 -36.44
CA ARG A 548 15.44 35.55 -35.76
C ARG A 548 16.72 35.13 -35.02
N LEU A 549 16.76 35.55 -33.75
CA LEU A 549 17.25 34.72 -32.64
C LEU A 549 16.88 33.24 -32.84
N ARG A 550 17.89 32.36 -32.75
CA ARG A 550 17.72 30.90 -32.70
C ARG A 550 16.68 30.56 -31.63
N ARG A 551 15.67 29.77 -31.98
CA ARG A 551 14.72 29.20 -31.00
C ARG A 551 15.51 28.44 -29.94
N SER A 552 15.30 28.83 -28.68
CA SER A 552 15.72 28.07 -27.51
C SER A 552 15.28 26.61 -27.65
N SER A 553 16.23 25.69 -27.59
CA SER A 553 15.93 24.28 -27.34
C SER A 553 15.37 24.18 -25.93
N LYS A 554 14.08 23.81 -25.80
CA LYS A 554 13.54 23.40 -24.50
C LYS A 554 14.46 22.32 -23.95
N SER A 555 15.12 22.59 -22.83
CA SER A 555 15.97 21.62 -22.15
C SER A 555 15.14 20.39 -21.81
N THR A 556 15.52 19.24 -22.34
CA THR A 556 14.87 17.97 -22.02
C THR A 556 14.98 17.71 -20.53
N LYS A 557 13.86 17.32 -19.90
CA LYS A 557 13.70 17.26 -18.44
C LYS A 557 14.58 16.20 -17.78
N PHE A 558 14.96 15.18 -18.55
CA PHE A 558 15.84 14.08 -18.17
C PHE A 558 17.02 14.00 -19.14
N ASP A 559 18.10 13.36 -18.69
CA ASP A 559 19.28 13.09 -19.52
C ASP A 559 18.89 12.36 -20.81
N LYS A 560 19.45 12.81 -21.95
CA LYS A 560 19.19 12.29 -23.29
C LYS A 560 19.41 10.78 -23.38
N LYS A 561 20.32 10.21 -22.57
CA LYS A 561 20.56 8.76 -22.54
C LYS A 561 19.31 7.92 -22.20
N TYR A 562 18.34 8.48 -21.47
CA TYR A 562 17.12 7.78 -21.11
C TYR A 562 16.02 7.91 -22.18
N LEU A 563 16.13 8.88 -23.10
CA LEU A 563 15.08 9.22 -24.08
C LEU A 563 15.10 8.30 -25.31
N ILE A 564 15.13 6.98 -25.07
CA ILE A 564 15.31 5.93 -26.10
C ILE A 564 14.20 5.88 -27.16
N PHE A 565 13.04 6.49 -26.89
CA PHE A 565 11.93 6.59 -27.84
C PHE A 565 11.89 7.93 -28.60
N GLY A 566 12.83 8.84 -28.36
CA GLY A 566 12.96 10.17 -28.98
C GLY A 566 12.39 11.31 -28.12
N GLU A 567 12.82 12.55 -28.37
CA GLU A 567 12.44 13.73 -27.55
C GLU A 567 11.01 14.25 -27.81
N LYS A 568 10.44 14.00 -28.99
CA LYS A 568 9.10 14.40 -29.42
C LYS A 568 8.57 13.44 -30.47
N ASP A 569 7.25 13.39 -30.59
CA ASP A 569 6.56 12.64 -31.64
C ASP A 569 7.04 13.10 -33.03
N GLU A 570 7.44 12.13 -33.86
CA GLU A 570 7.89 12.37 -35.24
C GLU A 570 6.68 12.43 -36.19
N GLU A 571 6.80 13.20 -37.27
CA GLU A 571 5.71 13.33 -38.26
C GLU A 571 5.40 11.95 -38.88
N GLY A 572 4.16 11.50 -38.72
CA GLY A 572 3.70 10.19 -39.21
C GLY A 572 3.44 9.15 -38.14
N GLU A 573 4.03 9.26 -36.93
CA GLU A 573 3.91 8.23 -35.87
C GLU A 573 2.47 7.89 -35.48
N GLU A 574 1.52 8.80 -35.69
CA GLU A 574 0.11 8.62 -35.31
C GLU A 574 -0.66 7.63 -36.20
N TYR A 575 -0.14 7.30 -37.38
CA TYR A 575 -0.87 6.55 -38.42
C TYR A 575 -0.46 5.08 -38.55
N HIS A 576 0.65 4.65 -37.92
CA HIS A 576 1.17 3.29 -38.07
C HIS A 576 1.50 2.62 -36.72
N LEU A 577 1.35 1.29 -36.68
CA LEU A 577 1.38 0.47 -35.47
C LEU A 577 2.58 0.75 -34.55
N LEU A 578 3.81 0.70 -35.09
CA LEU A 578 5.02 0.92 -34.30
C LEU A 578 5.22 2.38 -33.89
N GLY A 579 4.68 3.36 -34.63
CA GLY A 579 4.67 4.77 -34.24
C GLY A 579 3.75 5.00 -33.04
N ILE A 580 2.52 4.49 -33.12
CA ILE A 580 1.53 4.59 -32.03
C ILE A 580 2.07 3.91 -30.75
N ILE A 581 2.69 2.73 -30.87
CA ILE A 581 3.34 2.04 -29.75
C ILE A 581 4.55 2.82 -29.22
N ARG A 582 5.40 3.38 -30.09
CA ARG A 582 6.53 4.25 -29.68
C ARG A 582 6.06 5.46 -28.88
N ARG A 583 5.03 6.17 -29.35
CA ARG A 583 4.38 7.30 -28.66
C ARG A 583 3.82 6.90 -27.29
N ASN A 584 3.09 5.78 -27.21
CA ASN A 584 2.57 5.23 -25.95
C ASN A 584 3.70 4.87 -24.95
N LEU A 585 4.83 4.35 -25.43
CA LEU A 585 6.01 4.06 -24.62
C LEU A 585 6.78 5.33 -24.21
N ARG A 586 6.81 6.37 -25.06
CA ARG A 586 7.39 7.69 -24.78
C ARG A 586 6.66 8.40 -23.63
N GLU A 587 5.32 8.40 -23.67
CA GLU A 587 4.46 8.91 -22.59
C GLU A 587 4.69 8.15 -21.28
N ALA A 588 4.70 6.81 -21.35
CA ALA A 588 4.95 5.96 -20.20
C ALA A 588 6.33 6.19 -19.58
N LEU A 589 7.36 6.39 -20.41
CA LEU A 589 8.73 6.69 -19.99
C LEU A 589 8.81 8.02 -19.23
N ASP A 590 8.26 9.11 -19.75
CA ASP A 590 8.25 10.40 -19.04
C ASP A 590 7.46 10.32 -17.70
N GLY A 591 6.32 9.63 -17.72
CA GLY A 591 5.51 9.38 -16.53
C GLY A 591 6.21 8.56 -15.46
N LEU A 592 6.93 7.51 -15.85
CA LEU A 592 7.74 6.65 -14.98
C LEU A 592 8.98 7.37 -14.45
N LEU A 593 9.72 8.09 -15.30
CA LEU A 593 10.90 8.86 -14.89
C LEU A 593 10.52 10.03 -13.97
N THR A 594 9.46 10.78 -14.28
CA THR A 594 8.91 11.81 -13.37
C THR A 594 8.45 11.20 -12.04
N SER A 595 7.85 10.01 -12.09
CA SER A 595 7.45 9.28 -10.88
C SER A 595 8.65 8.84 -10.04
N ALA A 596 9.75 8.43 -10.67
CA ALA A 596 11.00 8.05 -10.00
C ALA A 596 11.73 9.28 -9.44
N GLU A 597 11.89 10.34 -10.23
CA GLU A 597 12.56 11.59 -9.83
C GLU A 597 11.94 12.17 -8.55
N LEU A 598 10.60 12.29 -8.51
CA LEU A 598 9.87 12.77 -7.34
C LEU A 598 10.04 11.84 -6.13
N TYR A 599 10.13 10.52 -6.36
CA TYR A 599 10.34 9.55 -5.29
C TYR A 599 11.75 9.65 -4.71
N TYR A 600 12.81 9.60 -5.52
CA TYR A 600 14.20 9.64 -5.02
C TYR A 600 14.55 11.00 -4.41
N LYS A 601 13.97 12.12 -4.91
CA LYS A 601 14.05 13.42 -4.24
C LYS A 601 13.42 13.41 -2.84
N ASN A 602 12.26 12.77 -2.68
CA ASN A 602 11.56 12.68 -1.40
C ASN A 602 12.16 11.63 -0.43
N LYS A 603 12.79 10.57 -0.97
CA LYS A 603 13.56 9.57 -0.22
C LYS A 603 14.81 10.20 0.42
N GLY A 604 15.51 11.04 -0.33
CA GLY A 604 16.82 11.55 0.08
C GLY A 604 17.80 10.41 0.36
N ASN A 605 18.61 10.55 1.40
CA ASN A 605 19.71 9.63 1.70
C ASN A 605 19.31 8.36 2.47
N ARG A 606 18.02 8.12 2.77
CA ARG A 606 17.63 6.87 3.44
C ARG A 606 17.75 5.66 2.50
N GLN A 607 17.90 4.47 3.06
CA GLN A 607 17.80 3.21 2.30
C GLN A 607 16.35 2.93 1.89
N VAL A 608 16.17 2.14 0.82
CA VAL A 608 14.84 1.61 0.49
C VAL A 608 14.44 0.54 1.50
N THR A 609 13.15 0.48 1.83
CA THR A 609 12.66 -0.50 2.81
C THR A 609 12.40 -1.88 2.18
N ARG A 610 12.58 -2.00 0.86
CA ARG A 610 12.31 -3.19 0.03
C ARG A 610 13.37 -3.35 -1.07
N PRO A 611 14.66 -3.54 -0.74
CA PRO A 611 15.78 -3.58 -1.70
C PRO A 611 15.69 -4.73 -2.71
N GLN A 612 14.87 -5.75 -2.44
CA GLN A 612 14.57 -6.85 -3.35
C GLN A 612 13.64 -6.48 -4.53
N VAL A 613 13.08 -5.26 -4.54
CA VAL A 613 12.21 -4.73 -5.61
C VAL A 613 12.61 -3.30 -6.02
N LEU A 614 12.84 -2.44 -5.03
CA LEU A 614 13.21 -1.05 -5.24
C LEU A 614 14.72 -0.90 -5.40
N GLN A 615 15.13 -0.04 -6.32
CA GLN A 615 16.53 0.31 -6.54
C GLN A 615 16.95 1.40 -5.54
N GLU A 616 18.24 1.49 -5.21
CA GLU A 616 18.69 2.49 -4.22
C GLU A 616 18.80 3.92 -4.79
N THR A 617 19.04 4.06 -6.09
CA THR A 617 19.21 5.36 -6.77
C THR A 617 18.25 5.56 -7.94
N PHE A 618 18.10 6.82 -8.36
CA PHE A 618 17.29 7.18 -9.52
C PHE A 618 17.83 6.56 -10.82
N GLU A 619 19.14 6.51 -10.99
CA GLU A 619 19.82 6.00 -12.19
C GLU A 619 19.52 4.51 -12.38
N LEU A 620 19.72 3.70 -11.34
CA LEU A 620 19.39 2.27 -11.37
C LEU A 620 17.90 2.03 -11.65
N CYS A 621 17.02 2.87 -11.09
CA CYS A 621 15.59 2.80 -11.36
C CYS A 621 15.25 3.17 -12.82
N ALA A 622 15.90 4.21 -13.36
CA ALA A 622 15.72 4.68 -14.72
C ALA A 622 16.22 3.66 -15.74
N ASP A 623 17.39 3.07 -15.53
CA ASP A 623 17.95 2.02 -16.38
C ASP A 623 17.00 0.81 -16.47
N VAL A 624 16.41 0.38 -15.36
CA VAL A 624 15.47 -0.75 -15.38
C VAL A 624 14.11 -0.38 -15.99
N VAL A 625 13.62 0.85 -15.78
CA VAL A 625 12.43 1.37 -16.49
C VAL A 625 12.67 1.37 -18.00
N VAL A 626 13.81 1.88 -18.45
CA VAL A 626 14.23 1.90 -19.86
C VAL A 626 14.31 0.48 -20.41
N GLN A 627 15.01 -0.44 -19.74
CA GLN A 627 15.10 -1.84 -20.15
C GLN A 627 13.73 -2.51 -20.26
N LYS A 628 12.81 -2.22 -19.32
CA LYS A 628 11.46 -2.80 -19.29
C LYS A 628 10.59 -2.30 -20.45
N LEU A 629 10.61 -0.99 -20.73
CA LEU A 629 9.87 -0.42 -21.86
C LEU A 629 10.49 -0.80 -23.21
N GLN A 630 11.82 -0.89 -23.30
CA GLN A 630 12.51 -1.40 -24.50
C GLN A 630 12.11 -2.84 -24.80
N SER A 631 11.97 -3.70 -23.77
CA SER A 631 11.45 -5.05 -23.94
C SER A 631 10.01 -5.10 -24.48
N TYR A 632 9.15 -4.16 -24.09
CA TYR A 632 7.81 -4.03 -24.70
C TYR A 632 7.90 -3.59 -26.17
N PHE A 633 8.81 -2.67 -26.52
CA PHE A 633 9.02 -2.27 -27.91
C PHE A 633 9.52 -3.44 -28.77
N THR A 634 10.50 -4.22 -28.28
CA THR A 634 11.00 -5.41 -28.99
C THR A 634 9.90 -6.44 -29.24
N GLN A 635 9.03 -6.70 -28.25
CA GLN A 635 7.88 -7.61 -28.42
C GLN A 635 6.85 -7.07 -29.43
N ALA A 636 6.64 -5.75 -29.49
CA ALA A 636 5.79 -5.13 -30.49
C ALA A 636 6.41 -5.14 -31.90
N ASP A 637 7.74 -5.01 -32.00
CA ASP A 637 8.51 -5.10 -33.24
C ASP A 637 8.51 -6.53 -33.81
N GLU A 638 8.66 -7.55 -32.95
CA GLU A 638 8.50 -8.96 -33.30
C GLU A 638 7.07 -9.28 -33.77
N TYR A 639 6.05 -8.75 -33.10
CA TYR A 639 4.65 -8.87 -33.52
C TYR A 639 4.39 -8.20 -34.88
N HIS A 640 4.83 -6.95 -35.02
CA HIS A 640 4.71 -6.20 -36.27
C HIS A 640 5.35 -6.96 -37.44
N ASN A 641 6.52 -7.56 -37.19
CA ASN A 641 7.22 -8.40 -38.16
C ASN A 641 6.44 -9.66 -38.58
N GLN A 642 5.64 -10.24 -37.68
CA GLN A 642 4.71 -11.34 -38.00
C GLN A 642 3.54 -10.82 -38.85
N CYS A 643 2.97 -9.65 -38.53
CA CYS A 643 1.94 -9.01 -39.36
C CYS A 643 2.43 -8.71 -40.79
N LEU A 644 3.72 -8.37 -40.99
CA LEU A 644 4.29 -8.21 -42.33
C LEU A 644 4.27 -9.53 -43.13
N GLN A 645 4.61 -10.65 -42.49
CA GLN A 645 4.60 -11.97 -43.13
C GLN A 645 3.18 -12.43 -43.46
N GLU A 646 2.25 -12.26 -42.52
CA GLU A 646 0.82 -12.52 -42.72
C GLU A 646 0.26 -11.68 -43.88
N PHE A 647 0.50 -10.37 -43.87
CA PHE A 647 0.01 -9.45 -44.89
C PHE A 647 0.57 -9.77 -46.29
N ARG A 648 1.85 -10.14 -46.40
CA ARG A 648 2.42 -10.65 -47.67
C ARG A 648 1.72 -11.91 -48.15
N ASN A 649 1.40 -12.85 -47.26
CA ASN A 649 0.66 -14.06 -47.64
C ASN A 649 -0.77 -13.75 -48.08
N GLN A 650 -1.42 -12.75 -47.48
CA GLN A 650 -2.73 -12.25 -47.93
C GLN A 650 -2.63 -11.58 -49.31
N LEU A 651 -1.58 -10.81 -49.59
CA LEU A 651 -1.34 -10.19 -50.90
C LEU A 651 -1.12 -11.23 -52.02
N ILE A 652 -0.41 -12.32 -51.76
CA ILE A 652 -0.25 -13.43 -52.72
C ILE A 652 -1.61 -14.01 -53.09
N GLN A 653 -2.39 -14.41 -52.07
CA GLN A 653 -3.71 -15.01 -52.28
C GLN A 653 -4.69 -14.03 -52.95
N LEU A 654 -4.61 -12.73 -52.63
CA LEU A 654 -5.40 -11.71 -53.32
C LEU A 654 -5.03 -11.62 -54.80
N GLU A 655 -3.75 -11.54 -55.14
CA GLU A 655 -3.30 -11.46 -56.53
C GLU A 655 -3.70 -12.70 -57.35
N GLU A 656 -3.56 -13.89 -56.77
CA GLU A 656 -4.01 -15.16 -57.35
C GLU A 656 -5.54 -15.24 -57.50
N ALA A 657 -6.31 -14.78 -56.50
CA ALA A 657 -7.77 -14.78 -56.59
C ALA A 657 -8.25 -13.84 -57.70
N VAL A 658 -7.81 -12.57 -57.70
CA VAL A 658 -8.34 -11.57 -58.64
C VAL A 658 -7.93 -11.84 -60.09
N SER A 659 -6.88 -12.61 -60.37
CA SER A 659 -6.54 -12.99 -61.75
C SER A 659 -7.58 -13.89 -62.43
N HIS A 660 -8.57 -14.41 -61.71
CA HIS A 660 -9.70 -15.16 -62.29
C HIS A 660 -10.84 -14.26 -62.77
N VAL A 661 -10.95 -13.03 -62.23
CA VAL A 661 -12.06 -12.09 -62.54
C VAL A 661 -12.09 -11.65 -64.01
N PRO A 662 -10.96 -11.44 -64.72
CA PRO A 662 -10.99 -11.02 -66.12
C PRO A 662 -11.57 -12.05 -67.10
N ASP A 663 -11.33 -13.35 -66.90
CA ASP A 663 -11.90 -14.38 -67.80
C ASP A 663 -13.44 -14.43 -67.66
N LEU A 664 -13.96 -14.28 -66.43
CA LEU A 664 -15.39 -14.19 -66.17
C LEU A 664 -16.01 -12.95 -66.81
N LEU A 665 -15.45 -11.75 -66.55
CA LEU A 665 -16.01 -10.50 -67.07
C LEU A 665 -16.01 -10.44 -68.61
N LEU A 666 -14.92 -10.85 -69.25
CA LEU A 666 -14.80 -10.75 -70.70
C LEU A 666 -15.54 -11.87 -71.43
N LYS A 667 -15.79 -13.01 -70.78
CA LYS A 667 -16.69 -14.06 -71.27
C LYS A 667 -18.16 -13.64 -71.18
N ASP A 668 -18.59 -13.05 -70.07
CA ASP A 668 -19.96 -12.52 -69.95
C ASP A 668 -20.23 -11.42 -71.00
N LEU A 669 -19.26 -10.51 -71.20
CA LEU A 669 -19.33 -9.48 -72.26
C LEU A 669 -19.44 -10.10 -73.66
N LEU A 670 -18.67 -11.16 -73.94
CA LEU A 670 -18.73 -11.88 -75.21
C LEU A 670 -20.10 -12.53 -75.43
N GLU A 671 -20.65 -13.20 -74.42
CA GLU A 671 -21.97 -13.85 -74.51
C GLU A 671 -23.10 -12.83 -74.71
N ASP A 672 -23.06 -11.69 -74.01
CA ASP A 672 -24.02 -10.60 -74.15
C ASP A 672 -23.99 -9.96 -75.56
N GLU A 673 -22.82 -9.62 -76.09
CA GLU A 673 -22.68 -9.06 -77.43
C GLU A 673 -23.01 -10.08 -78.55
N LEU A 674 -22.71 -11.37 -78.36
CA LEU A 674 -23.15 -12.42 -79.29
C LEU A 674 -24.69 -12.57 -79.30
N ASN A 675 -25.35 -12.44 -78.15
CA ASN A 675 -26.80 -12.48 -78.06
C ASN A 675 -27.45 -11.26 -78.73
N LYS A 676 -26.97 -10.03 -78.45
CA LYS A 676 -27.42 -8.80 -79.14
C LYS A 676 -27.23 -8.89 -80.66
N SER A 677 -26.06 -9.39 -81.09
CA SER A 677 -25.74 -9.60 -82.50
C SER A 677 -26.67 -10.63 -83.18
N LYS A 678 -27.13 -11.64 -82.43
CA LYS A 678 -28.15 -12.58 -82.89
C LYS A 678 -29.53 -11.92 -82.98
N GLU A 679 -30.00 -11.25 -81.92
CA GLU A 679 -31.31 -10.58 -81.89
C GLU A 679 -31.46 -9.54 -83.00
N ALA A 680 -30.40 -8.77 -83.27
CA ALA A 680 -30.37 -7.80 -84.37
C ALA A 680 -30.53 -8.46 -85.75
N ARG A 681 -29.90 -9.62 -85.98
CA ARG A 681 -30.06 -10.40 -87.23
C ARG A 681 -31.42 -11.08 -87.32
N ASP A 682 -31.91 -11.65 -86.23
CA ASP A 682 -33.24 -12.28 -86.17
C ASP A 682 -34.35 -11.26 -86.51
N THR A 683 -34.21 -10.01 -86.05
CA THR A 683 -35.10 -8.87 -86.40
C THR A 683 -35.12 -8.59 -87.92
N VAL A 684 -33.96 -8.60 -88.57
CA VAL A 684 -33.84 -8.38 -90.03
C VAL A 684 -34.42 -9.58 -90.80
N SER A 685 -34.16 -10.81 -90.34
CA SER A 685 -34.75 -12.03 -90.90
C SER A 685 -36.28 -12.11 -90.77
N GLU A 686 -36.86 -11.60 -89.69
CA GLU A 686 -38.33 -11.54 -89.54
C GLU A 686 -38.97 -10.59 -90.57
N GLN A 687 -38.39 -9.40 -90.77
CA GLN A 687 -38.85 -8.43 -91.80
C GLN A 687 -38.77 -9.03 -93.21
N PHE A 688 -37.72 -9.77 -93.51
CA PHE A 688 -37.59 -10.48 -94.78
C PHE A 688 -38.60 -11.62 -94.92
N SER A 689 -38.86 -12.40 -93.88
CA SER A 689 -39.86 -13.49 -93.89
C SER A 689 -41.26 -12.99 -94.27
N VAL A 690 -41.67 -11.81 -93.80
CA VAL A 690 -42.92 -11.15 -94.20
C VAL A 690 -42.92 -10.80 -95.70
N THR A 691 -41.81 -10.22 -96.19
CA THR A 691 -41.65 -9.85 -97.61
C THR A 691 -41.67 -11.09 -98.52
N LEU A 692 -40.94 -12.13 -98.13
CA LEU A 692 -40.86 -13.41 -98.81
C LEU A 692 -42.23 -14.10 -98.89
N SER A 693 -43.00 -14.08 -97.80
CA SER A 693 -44.37 -14.60 -97.74
C SER A 693 -45.32 -13.89 -98.71
N GLN A 694 -45.19 -12.57 -98.87
CA GLN A 694 -45.98 -11.81 -99.85
C GLN A 694 -45.59 -12.15 -101.30
N LEU A 695 -44.30 -12.35 -101.58
CA LEU A 695 -43.81 -12.77 -102.89
C LEU A 695 -44.24 -14.20 -103.24
N HIS A 696 -44.18 -15.13 -102.29
CA HIS A 696 -44.68 -16.51 -102.43
C HIS A 696 -46.19 -16.54 -102.64
N LYS A 697 -46.95 -15.63 -102.00
CA LYS A 697 -48.38 -15.48 -102.29
C LYS A 697 -48.62 -15.05 -103.74
N LYS A 698 -47.92 -14.01 -104.22
CA LYS A 698 -48.02 -13.56 -105.63
C LYS A 698 -47.65 -14.68 -106.62
N GLN A 699 -46.56 -15.40 -106.36
CA GLN A 699 -46.12 -16.57 -107.13
C GLN A 699 -47.23 -17.62 -107.25
N LYS A 700 -47.89 -17.97 -106.13
CA LYS A 700 -49.02 -18.90 -106.12
C LYS A 700 -50.24 -18.33 -106.87
N ASP A 701 -50.57 -17.07 -106.66
CA ASP A 701 -51.68 -16.41 -107.34
C ASP A 701 -51.45 -16.42 -108.87
N HIS A 702 -50.26 -16.04 -109.34
CA HIS A 702 -49.86 -16.10 -110.75
C HIS A 702 -49.90 -17.53 -111.31
N SER A 703 -49.45 -18.53 -110.54
CA SER A 703 -49.59 -19.96 -110.87
C SER A 703 -51.05 -20.38 -111.10
N THR A 704 -51.99 -19.93 -110.25
CA THR A 704 -53.43 -20.25 -110.42
C THR A 704 -54.12 -19.45 -111.55
N LEU A 705 -53.51 -18.36 -111.99
CA LEU A 705 -53.96 -17.57 -113.15
C LEU A 705 -53.51 -18.19 -114.47
N LEU A 706 -52.44 -18.99 -114.49
CA LEU A 706 -51.94 -19.70 -115.67
C LEU A 706 -52.87 -20.87 -116.06
N ARG A 707 -53.99 -20.54 -116.70
CA ARG A 707 -55.02 -21.48 -117.15
C ARG A 707 -54.83 -21.88 -118.62
N PRO A 708 -55.21 -23.11 -119.03
CA PRO A 708 -55.10 -23.56 -120.42
C PRO A 708 -55.68 -22.57 -121.46
N THR A 709 -56.78 -21.90 -121.13
CA THR A 709 -57.46 -20.93 -122.02
C THR A 709 -56.56 -19.78 -122.48
N LEU A 710 -55.55 -19.40 -121.68
CA LEU A 710 -54.60 -18.33 -122.02
C LEU A 710 -53.67 -18.69 -123.19
N GLY A 711 -53.57 -19.96 -123.58
CA GLY A 711 -52.80 -20.40 -124.74
C GLY A 711 -53.44 -20.04 -126.08
N HIS A 712 -54.75 -19.81 -126.13
CA HIS A 712 -55.47 -19.57 -127.38
C HIS A 712 -54.98 -18.29 -128.10
N PRO A 713 -54.82 -18.27 -129.45
CA PRO A 713 -54.22 -17.15 -130.17
C PRO A 713 -54.85 -15.77 -129.94
N HIS A 714 -56.13 -15.71 -129.55
CA HIS A 714 -56.85 -14.47 -129.22
C HIS A 714 -56.54 -13.93 -127.81
N GLN A 715 -55.86 -14.69 -126.94
CA GLN A 715 -55.48 -14.30 -125.57
C GLN A 715 -53.96 -14.03 -125.41
N LYS A 716 -53.23 -13.86 -126.52
CA LYS A 716 -51.78 -13.56 -126.54
C LYS A 716 -51.38 -12.37 -125.65
N THR A 717 -52.21 -11.34 -125.53
CA THR A 717 -51.99 -10.19 -124.65
C THR A 717 -52.13 -10.56 -123.17
N GLY A 718 -53.03 -11.48 -122.83
CA GLY A 718 -53.25 -11.94 -121.45
C GLY A 718 -52.09 -12.79 -120.92
N ILE A 719 -51.58 -13.73 -121.72
CA ILE A 719 -50.41 -14.54 -121.33
C ILE A 719 -49.12 -13.71 -121.29
N ALA A 720 -48.97 -12.70 -122.15
CA ALA A 720 -47.86 -11.74 -122.09
C ALA A 720 -47.91 -10.90 -120.80
N SER A 721 -49.07 -10.31 -120.45
CA SER A 721 -49.22 -9.52 -119.23
C SER A 721 -49.04 -10.35 -117.94
N LEU A 722 -49.42 -11.63 -117.93
CA LEU A 722 -49.15 -12.52 -116.81
C LEU A 722 -47.65 -12.88 -116.70
N GLY A 723 -46.97 -13.07 -117.83
CA GLY A 723 -45.52 -13.26 -117.87
C GLY A 723 -44.73 -12.04 -117.40
N GLU A 724 -45.18 -10.83 -117.77
CA GLU A 724 -44.61 -9.56 -117.31
C GLU A 724 -44.73 -9.40 -115.79
N LYS A 725 -45.93 -9.64 -115.22
CA LYS A 725 -46.14 -9.62 -113.76
C LYS A 725 -45.32 -10.66 -113.00
N GLU A 726 -45.07 -11.82 -113.61
CA GLU A 726 -44.24 -12.85 -112.99
C GLU A 726 -42.73 -12.53 -113.08
N LEU A 727 -42.31 -11.84 -114.15
CA LEU A 727 -40.96 -11.28 -114.28
C LEU A 727 -40.73 -10.12 -113.30
N GLU A 728 -41.72 -9.24 -113.10
CA GLU A 728 -41.67 -8.22 -112.04
C GLU A 728 -41.54 -8.86 -110.65
N ARG A 729 -42.31 -9.92 -110.37
CA ARG A 729 -42.28 -10.68 -109.11
C ARG A 729 -40.95 -11.41 -108.93
N HIS A 730 -40.36 -11.95 -110.00
CA HIS A 730 -39.01 -12.53 -110.00
C HIS A 730 -37.95 -11.46 -109.67
N ASN A 731 -37.93 -10.35 -110.40
CA ASN A 731 -36.96 -9.26 -110.18
C ASN A 731 -37.09 -8.68 -108.76
N ALA A 732 -38.31 -8.56 -108.24
CA ALA A 732 -38.57 -8.17 -106.85
C ALA A 732 -38.08 -9.22 -105.83
N TYR A 733 -38.16 -10.52 -106.13
CA TYR A 733 -37.60 -11.59 -105.29
C TYR A 733 -36.07 -11.52 -105.24
N ILE A 734 -35.40 -11.48 -106.40
CA ILE A 734 -33.94 -11.37 -106.48
C ILE A 734 -33.46 -10.10 -105.74
N SER A 735 -34.11 -8.96 -105.99
CA SER A 735 -33.83 -7.69 -105.29
C SER A 735 -34.04 -7.80 -103.78
N ALA A 736 -35.07 -8.51 -103.32
CA ALA A 736 -35.33 -8.69 -101.89
C ALA A 736 -34.28 -9.61 -101.23
N VAL A 737 -33.85 -10.68 -101.89
CA VAL A 737 -32.78 -11.58 -101.40
C VAL A 737 -31.44 -10.83 -101.33
N GLU A 738 -31.09 -10.08 -102.37
CA GLU A 738 -29.87 -9.25 -102.36
C GLU A 738 -29.91 -8.16 -101.29
N LYS A 739 -31.06 -7.49 -101.10
CA LYS A 739 -31.25 -6.49 -100.06
C LYS A 739 -31.08 -7.12 -98.67
N GLN A 740 -31.76 -8.24 -98.42
CA GLN A 740 -31.67 -8.97 -97.15
C GLN A 740 -30.24 -9.39 -96.82
N THR A 741 -29.51 -9.92 -97.80
CA THR A 741 -28.11 -10.33 -97.61
C THR A 741 -27.26 -9.13 -97.20
N LYS A 742 -27.41 -7.99 -97.89
CA LYS A 742 -26.69 -6.74 -97.59
C LYS A 742 -27.07 -6.20 -96.20
N GLU A 743 -28.34 -6.25 -95.81
CA GLU A 743 -28.81 -5.78 -94.50
C GLU A 743 -28.30 -6.67 -93.35
N LEU A 744 -28.33 -7.99 -93.50
CA LEU A 744 -27.73 -8.93 -92.53
C LEU A 744 -26.21 -8.71 -92.42
N GLN A 745 -25.52 -8.52 -93.54
CA GLN A 745 -24.08 -8.23 -93.57
C GLN A 745 -23.73 -6.90 -92.88
N VAL A 746 -24.50 -5.83 -93.13
CA VAL A 746 -24.32 -4.52 -92.50
C VAL A 746 -24.54 -4.61 -90.99
N VAL A 747 -25.64 -5.23 -90.53
CA VAL A 747 -25.91 -5.40 -89.09
C VAL A 747 -24.81 -6.22 -88.42
N THR A 748 -24.34 -7.30 -89.06
CA THR A 748 -23.23 -8.13 -88.53
C THR A 748 -21.93 -7.31 -88.39
N LEU A 749 -21.65 -6.38 -89.32
CA LEU A 749 -20.52 -5.44 -89.24
C LEU A 749 -20.69 -4.33 -88.19
N GLU A 750 -21.89 -3.84 -87.95
CA GLU A 750 -22.13 -2.80 -86.94
C GLU A 750 -21.98 -3.37 -85.53
N GLN A 751 -22.48 -4.59 -85.30
CA GLN A 751 -22.31 -5.32 -84.06
C GLN A 751 -20.83 -5.71 -83.82
N SER A 752 -20.08 -6.11 -84.86
CA SER A 752 -18.64 -6.41 -84.70
C SER A 752 -17.81 -5.19 -84.29
N LYS A 753 -18.13 -4.00 -84.80
CA LYS A 753 -17.48 -2.74 -84.36
C LYS A 753 -17.82 -2.40 -82.91
N THR A 754 -19.08 -2.54 -82.54
CA THR A 754 -19.58 -2.28 -81.17
C THR A 754 -18.89 -3.20 -80.16
N PHE A 755 -18.78 -4.50 -80.47
CA PHE A 755 -18.04 -5.48 -79.68
C PHE A 755 -16.56 -5.08 -79.50
N VAL A 756 -15.85 -4.71 -80.56
CA VAL A 756 -14.43 -4.30 -80.48
C VAL A 756 -14.24 -3.05 -79.61
N GLU A 757 -15.13 -2.07 -79.70
CA GLU A 757 -15.10 -0.88 -78.84
C GLU A 757 -15.34 -1.23 -77.37
N GLN A 758 -16.37 -2.02 -77.07
CA GLN A 758 -16.68 -2.45 -75.70
C GLN A 758 -15.58 -3.31 -75.09
N LEU A 759 -15.02 -4.25 -75.86
CA LEU A 759 -13.97 -5.16 -75.39
C LEU A 759 -12.65 -4.40 -75.14
N SER A 760 -12.25 -3.48 -76.02
CA SER A 760 -11.06 -2.64 -75.81
C SER A 760 -11.24 -1.78 -74.55
N ARG A 761 -12.37 -1.07 -74.43
CA ARG A 761 -12.68 -0.21 -73.27
C ARG A 761 -12.73 -0.98 -71.95
N THR A 762 -13.30 -2.19 -71.94
CA THR A 762 -13.39 -3.02 -70.72
C THR A 762 -12.02 -3.52 -70.30
N ALA A 763 -11.20 -3.99 -71.25
CA ALA A 763 -9.82 -4.39 -70.97
C ALA A 763 -8.96 -3.19 -70.51
N GLU A 764 -9.08 -2.02 -71.15
CA GLU A 764 -8.41 -0.77 -70.74
C GLU A 764 -8.73 -0.41 -69.28
N ASN A 765 -10.01 -0.44 -68.89
CA ASN A 765 -10.43 -0.17 -67.52
C ASN A 765 -9.84 -1.18 -66.52
N GLN A 766 -9.85 -2.48 -66.84
CA GLN A 766 -9.27 -3.50 -65.97
C GLN A 766 -7.76 -3.34 -65.80
N LEU A 767 -7.01 -3.03 -66.86
CA LEU A 767 -5.58 -2.76 -66.78
C LEU A 767 -5.29 -1.58 -65.83
N VAL A 768 -6.02 -0.46 -65.97
CA VAL A 768 -5.87 0.70 -65.07
C VAL A 768 -6.32 0.38 -63.62
N GLN A 769 -7.27 -0.53 -63.44
CA GLN A 769 -7.70 -1.00 -62.12
C GLN A 769 -6.60 -1.83 -61.44
N TYR A 770 -5.97 -2.76 -62.15
CA TYR A 770 -4.90 -3.63 -61.61
C TYR A 770 -3.58 -2.91 -61.35
N ASP A 771 -3.34 -1.72 -61.90
CA ASP A 771 -2.24 -0.85 -61.46
C ASP A 771 -2.37 -0.43 -59.99
N ASN A 772 -3.59 -0.44 -59.42
CA ASN A 772 -3.85 -0.16 -58.00
C ASN A 772 -3.85 -1.40 -57.10
N LEU A 773 -3.76 -2.62 -57.66
CA LEU A 773 -3.58 -3.85 -56.87
C LEU A 773 -2.22 -3.79 -56.17
N LEU A 774 -2.21 -3.79 -54.85
CA LEU A 774 -0.97 -3.94 -54.09
C LEU A 774 -0.44 -5.37 -54.22
N THR A 775 0.87 -5.52 -54.38
CA THR A 775 1.55 -6.81 -54.53
C THR A 775 2.67 -6.97 -53.49
N VAL A 776 3.21 -8.18 -53.38
CA VAL A 776 4.33 -8.50 -52.49
C VAL A 776 5.63 -7.73 -52.80
N ASP A 777 5.76 -7.14 -53.99
CA ASP A 777 6.93 -6.37 -54.39
C ASP A 777 6.81 -4.88 -54.03
N ASP A 778 5.59 -4.37 -53.87
CA ASP A 778 5.31 -3.02 -53.40
C ASP A 778 5.57 -2.84 -51.89
N VAL A 779 5.68 -3.95 -51.14
CA VAL A 779 5.83 -3.94 -49.67
C VAL A 779 7.14 -4.59 -49.18
N GLU A 780 7.61 -4.17 -48.02
CA GLU A 780 8.80 -4.72 -47.35
C GLU A 780 8.66 -6.22 -47.04
N LYS A 781 9.81 -6.91 -46.95
CA LYS A 781 9.87 -8.32 -46.49
C LYS A 781 9.99 -8.31 -44.96
N GLY A 782 9.12 -9.07 -44.28
CA GLY A 782 9.30 -9.34 -42.85
C GLY A 782 10.63 -10.07 -42.61
N ARG A 783 11.32 -9.75 -41.51
CA ARG A 783 12.56 -10.41 -41.09
C ARG A 783 12.25 -11.87 -40.75
N VAL A 784 12.75 -12.80 -41.54
CA VAL A 784 12.73 -14.24 -41.26
C VAL A 784 14.16 -14.66 -40.91
N GLU A 785 14.37 -15.44 -39.85
CA GLU A 785 15.70 -16.02 -39.62
C GLU A 785 16.05 -16.95 -40.80
N PRO A 786 17.21 -16.77 -41.45
CA PRO A 786 17.60 -17.63 -42.57
C PRO A 786 17.67 -19.08 -42.10
N LYS A 787 17.02 -19.96 -42.85
CA LYS A 787 16.83 -21.37 -42.49
C LYS A 787 18.17 -22.10 -42.43
N LYS A 788 18.69 -22.26 -41.23
CA LYS A 788 19.98 -22.91 -40.96
C LYS A 788 19.93 -24.38 -41.37
N TYR A 789 20.63 -24.71 -42.45
CA TYR A 789 20.76 -26.08 -42.95
C TYR A 789 21.91 -26.83 -42.26
N PRO A 790 21.75 -28.13 -41.93
CA PRO A 790 22.86 -28.98 -41.49
C PRO A 790 23.98 -28.99 -42.54
N THR A 791 25.23 -29.06 -42.10
CA THR A 791 26.41 -28.99 -42.98
C THR A 791 26.39 -30.07 -44.08
N SER A 792 25.84 -31.25 -43.80
CA SER A 792 25.63 -32.33 -44.79
C SER A 792 24.71 -31.93 -45.94
N GLU A 793 23.62 -31.20 -45.66
CA GLU A 793 22.67 -30.74 -46.68
C GLU A 793 23.26 -29.60 -47.51
N LEU A 794 24.03 -28.69 -46.89
CA LEU A 794 24.78 -27.64 -47.58
C LEU A 794 25.84 -28.25 -48.53
N ILE A 795 26.55 -29.28 -48.09
CA ILE A 795 27.49 -30.03 -48.95
C ILE A 795 26.74 -30.72 -50.10
N ARG A 796 25.57 -31.34 -49.85
CA ARG A 796 24.78 -31.97 -50.92
C ARG A 796 24.33 -30.94 -51.96
N ARG A 797 23.77 -29.80 -51.53
CA ARG A 797 23.37 -28.72 -52.44
C ARG A 797 24.54 -28.19 -53.26
N ARG A 798 25.70 -27.93 -52.63
CA ARG A 798 26.93 -27.50 -53.31
C ARG A 798 27.37 -28.49 -54.40
N ASN A 799 27.37 -29.78 -54.09
CA ASN A 799 27.74 -30.84 -55.03
C ASN A 799 26.72 -31.02 -56.16
N GLN A 800 25.46 -30.62 -55.95
CA GLN A 800 24.38 -30.63 -56.94
C GLN A 800 24.28 -29.31 -57.74
N GLY A 801 25.17 -28.32 -57.50
CA GLY A 801 25.09 -27.00 -58.14
C GLY A 801 23.88 -26.16 -57.70
N LEU A 802 23.18 -26.57 -56.63
CA LEU A 802 22.03 -25.84 -56.09
C LEU A 802 22.51 -24.73 -55.14
N PRO A 803 21.84 -23.56 -55.11
CA PRO A 803 22.14 -22.49 -54.14
C PRO A 803 22.14 -23.00 -52.69
N LEU A 804 23.02 -22.45 -51.86
CA LEU A 804 23.17 -22.86 -50.46
C LEU A 804 22.02 -22.35 -49.56
N GLU A 805 21.34 -21.29 -50.01
CA GLU A 805 20.16 -20.69 -49.40
C GLU A 805 18.96 -20.94 -50.32
N ASP A 806 17.75 -21.00 -49.76
CA ASP A 806 16.54 -21.12 -50.58
C ASP A 806 16.21 -19.74 -51.15
N ASP A 807 16.30 -19.64 -52.48
CA ASP A 807 16.15 -18.40 -53.23
C ASP A 807 14.66 -18.13 -53.51
N GLU A 808 14.00 -17.41 -52.56
CA GLU A 808 12.53 -17.27 -52.51
C GLU A 808 11.92 -16.60 -53.76
N ASP A 809 12.66 -15.74 -54.46
CA ASP A 809 12.15 -14.91 -55.55
C ASP A 809 12.39 -15.53 -56.95
N LYS A 810 12.80 -16.79 -57.05
CA LYS A 810 13.21 -17.46 -58.32
C LYS A 810 12.17 -17.48 -59.45
N ASN A 811 10.91 -17.25 -59.15
CA ASN A 811 9.80 -17.21 -60.10
C ASN A 811 9.08 -15.85 -60.12
N ALA A 812 9.72 -14.77 -59.66
CA ALA A 812 9.12 -13.45 -59.68
C ALA A 812 8.74 -13.04 -61.12
N LEU A 813 7.48 -12.64 -61.31
CA LEU A 813 6.99 -12.06 -62.56
C LEU A 813 7.84 -10.84 -62.95
N PRO A 814 7.91 -10.46 -64.24
CA PRO A 814 8.50 -9.18 -64.64
C PRO A 814 7.60 -8.02 -64.17
N ARG A 815 7.68 -7.68 -62.88
CA ARG A 815 6.81 -6.72 -62.15
C ARG A 815 6.84 -5.27 -62.67
N GLY A 816 7.76 -4.94 -63.57
CA GLY A 816 7.96 -3.57 -64.06
C GLY A 816 6.83 -3.03 -64.93
N LYS A 817 6.98 -1.75 -65.29
CA LYS A 817 6.16 -1.03 -66.28
C LYS A 817 6.09 -1.83 -67.59
N ASN A 818 4.89 -2.02 -68.13
CA ASN A 818 4.67 -2.72 -69.39
C ASN A 818 3.74 -1.92 -70.34
N THR A 819 3.86 -2.18 -71.64
CA THR A 819 2.98 -1.60 -72.67
C THR A 819 2.28 -2.73 -73.42
N TRP A 820 0.98 -2.86 -73.19
CA TRP A 820 0.11 -3.88 -73.76
C TRP A 820 -0.39 -3.42 -75.12
N THR A 821 -0.20 -4.25 -76.15
CA THR A 821 -0.66 -3.95 -77.51
C THR A 821 -2.18 -3.99 -77.60
N GLY A 822 -2.77 -3.08 -78.38
CA GLY A 822 -4.19 -3.10 -78.73
C GLY A 822 -4.56 -4.30 -79.61
N MET A 823 -5.85 -4.48 -79.85
CA MET A 823 -6.42 -5.58 -80.65
C MET A 823 -6.66 -5.17 -82.11
N PRO A 824 -6.77 -6.10 -83.07
CA PRO A 824 -7.01 -5.75 -84.47
C PRO A 824 -8.41 -5.14 -84.67
N SER A 825 -8.48 -3.94 -85.22
CA SER A 825 -9.73 -3.21 -85.47
C SER A 825 -10.27 -3.36 -86.90
N ASN A 826 -9.52 -3.98 -87.80
CA ASN A 826 -9.84 -4.10 -89.23
C ASN A 826 -9.84 -5.55 -89.78
N GLU A 827 -9.88 -6.56 -88.90
CA GLU A 827 -10.02 -7.97 -89.33
C GLU A 827 -11.48 -8.43 -89.45
N LEU A 828 -12.42 -7.83 -88.72
CA LEU A 828 -13.85 -8.17 -88.76
C LEU A 828 -14.56 -7.44 -89.92
N VAL A 829 -14.23 -7.84 -91.15
CA VAL A 829 -14.69 -7.23 -92.41
C VAL A 829 -15.28 -8.27 -93.37
N ILE A 830 -16.11 -7.84 -94.34
CA ILE A 830 -16.74 -8.73 -95.34
C ILE A 830 -15.76 -9.11 -96.47
N GLU A 831 -14.90 -8.18 -96.88
CA GLU A 831 -13.93 -8.38 -97.96
C GLU A 831 -12.51 -8.13 -97.44
N GLY A 832 -11.54 -8.85 -98.02
CA GLY A 832 -10.22 -9.15 -97.41
C GLY A 832 -9.51 -7.99 -96.71
N SER A 833 -9.13 -8.23 -95.45
CA SER A 833 -8.38 -7.27 -94.64
C SER A 833 -6.95 -7.07 -95.15
N GLY A 834 -6.47 -5.82 -95.03
CA GLY A 834 -5.09 -5.45 -95.30
C GLY A 834 -4.16 -5.82 -94.14
N LYS A 835 -3.09 -5.03 -93.94
CA LYS A 835 -2.27 -5.15 -92.72
C LYS A 835 -3.14 -4.88 -91.48
N PRO A 836 -2.99 -5.64 -90.38
CA PRO A 836 -3.77 -5.41 -89.17
C PRO A 836 -3.48 -4.03 -88.59
N GLN A 837 -4.53 -3.25 -88.41
CA GLN A 837 -4.55 -1.99 -87.68
C GLN A 837 -4.99 -2.30 -86.25
N LEU A 838 -4.23 -1.84 -85.26
CA LEU A 838 -4.50 -2.13 -83.85
C LEU A 838 -5.24 -0.96 -83.18
N THR A 839 -6.03 -1.27 -82.14
CA THR A 839 -6.51 -0.28 -81.17
C THR A 839 -5.34 0.32 -80.36
N ALA A 840 -5.62 1.33 -79.54
CA ALA A 840 -4.59 2.00 -78.74
C ALA A 840 -3.88 1.02 -77.79
N SER A 841 -2.56 1.17 -77.64
CA SER A 841 -1.78 0.42 -76.66
C SER A 841 -1.90 1.03 -75.27
N VAL A 842 -2.10 0.21 -74.25
CA VAL A 842 -2.22 0.65 -72.85
C VAL A 842 -0.87 0.48 -72.15
N THR A 843 -0.42 1.49 -71.41
CA THR A 843 0.82 1.40 -70.63
C THR A 843 0.50 1.43 -69.14
N THR A 844 0.84 0.37 -68.42
CA THR A 844 0.59 0.21 -66.98
C THR A 844 1.88 0.47 -66.20
N ALA A 845 1.75 1.04 -65.00
CA ALA A 845 2.87 1.37 -64.12
C ALA A 845 3.62 0.11 -63.66
N LYS A 846 2.91 -1.01 -63.50
CA LYS A 846 3.48 -2.32 -63.16
C LYS A 846 2.79 -3.47 -63.90
N THR A 847 3.26 -4.69 -63.64
CA THR A 847 2.69 -5.93 -64.16
C THR A 847 2.29 -6.86 -63.01
N THR A 848 1.07 -7.38 -63.08
CA THR A 848 0.47 -8.28 -62.08
C THR A 848 -0.19 -9.47 -62.78
N LEU A 849 -0.59 -10.50 -62.04
CA LEU A 849 -1.38 -11.60 -62.59
C LEU A 849 -2.70 -11.11 -63.21
N GLY A 850 -3.37 -10.15 -62.57
CA GLY A 850 -4.60 -9.53 -63.08
C GLY A 850 -4.42 -8.89 -64.47
N HIS A 851 -3.34 -8.13 -64.69
CA HIS A 851 -3.05 -7.56 -66.01
C HIS A 851 -2.86 -8.63 -67.09
N THR A 852 -2.08 -9.66 -66.79
CA THR A 852 -1.77 -10.76 -67.72
C THR A 852 -3.04 -11.56 -68.05
N ALA A 853 -3.89 -11.79 -67.05
CA ALA A 853 -5.19 -12.44 -67.22
C ALA A 853 -6.15 -11.61 -68.08
N THR A 854 -6.24 -10.29 -67.87
CA THR A 854 -7.05 -9.39 -68.73
C THR A 854 -6.66 -9.48 -70.19
N ILE A 855 -5.36 -9.43 -70.53
CA ILE A 855 -4.93 -9.55 -71.93
C ILE A 855 -5.22 -10.94 -72.50
N THR A 856 -4.96 -11.99 -71.73
CA THR A 856 -5.22 -13.38 -72.16
C THR A 856 -6.71 -13.61 -72.43
N ALA A 857 -7.58 -13.17 -71.53
CA ALA A 857 -9.04 -13.27 -71.66
C ALA A 857 -9.58 -12.40 -72.81
N ARG A 858 -9.05 -11.17 -72.97
CA ARG A 858 -9.38 -10.25 -74.07
C ARG A 858 -9.07 -10.86 -75.43
N ASP A 859 -7.87 -11.39 -75.60
CA ASP A 859 -7.42 -11.93 -76.89
C ASP A 859 -8.16 -13.24 -77.23
N LYS A 860 -8.44 -14.07 -76.21
CA LYS A 860 -9.32 -15.25 -76.31
C LYS A 860 -10.74 -14.86 -76.76
N ALA A 861 -11.38 -13.90 -76.10
CA ALA A 861 -12.72 -13.43 -76.42
C ALA A 861 -12.81 -12.84 -77.84
N TYR A 862 -11.79 -12.08 -78.25
CA TYR A 862 -11.68 -11.54 -79.62
C TYR A 862 -11.63 -12.66 -80.67
N GLN A 863 -10.79 -13.68 -80.47
CA GLN A 863 -10.68 -14.81 -81.42
C GLN A 863 -11.97 -15.64 -81.46
N GLU A 864 -12.64 -15.85 -80.32
CA GLU A 864 -13.93 -16.54 -80.30
C GLU A 864 -15.02 -15.78 -81.05
N TYR A 865 -15.14 -14.46 -80.83
CA TYR A 865 -16.06 -13.62 -81.60
C TYR A 865 -15.74 -13.63 -83.09
N LYS A 866 -14.46 -13.54 -83.47
CA LYS A 866 -14.01 -13.60 -84.87
C LYS A 866 -14.47 -14.88 -85.57
N ASN A 867 -14.25 -16.04 -84.95
CA ASN A 867 -14.71 -17.32 -85.48
C ASN A 867 -16.25 -17.38 -85.64
N LYS A 868 -17.01 -16.75 -84.72
CA LYS A 868 -18.48 -16.65 -84.83
C LYS A 868 -18.91 -15.68 -85.94
N PHE A 869 -18.20 -14.58 -86.12
CA PHE A 869 -18.44 -13.58 -87.15
C PHE A 869 -18.22 -14.18 -88.56
N GLU A 870 -17.09 -14.86 -88.79
CA GLU A 870 -16.76 -15.50 -90.06
C GLU A 870 -17.80 -16.58 -90.44
N ASN A 871 -18.14 -17.48 -89.50
CA ASN A 871 -19.19 -18.49 -89.68
C ASN A 871 -20.58 -17.86 -89.95
N THR A 872 -20.91 -16.74 -89.29
CA THR A 872 -22.17 -16.02 -89.54
C THR A 872 -22.23 -15.46 -90.97
N LEU A 873 -21.12 -14.93 -91.50
CA LEU A 873 -21.06 -14.46 -92.89
C LEU A 873 -21.18 -15.61 -93.90
N GLU A 874 -20.57 -16.76 -93.61
CA GLU A 874 -20.69 -17.99 -94.43
C GLU A 874 -22.15 -18.44 -94.51
N ILE A 875 -22.85 -18.56 -93.37
CA ILE A 875 -24.28 -18.91 -93.30
C ILE A 875 -25.16 -17.94 -94.11
N ILE A 876 -24.88 -16.62 -94.04
CA ILE A 876 -25.63 -15.60 -94.78
C ILE A 876 -25.48 -15.80 -96.30
N GLU A 877 -24.28 -16.09 -96.78
CA GLU A 877 -24.05 -16.34 -98.21
C GLU A 877 -24.63 -17.69 -98.66
N GLU A 878 -24.53 -18.76 -97.85
CA GLU A 878 -25.19 -20.04 -98.13
C GLU A 878 -26.71 -19.90 -98.27
N GLU A 879 -27.36 -19.14 -97.36
CA GLU A 879 -28.80 -18.92 -97.40
C GLU A 879 -29.22 -18.10 -98.63
N LYS A 880 -28.46 -17.06 -98.98
CA LYS A 880 -28.63 -16.31 -100.25
C LYS A 880 -28.56 -17.25 -101.45
N GLN A 881 -27.51 -18.06 -101.58
CA GLN A 881 -27.34 -18.97 -102.71
C GLN A 881 -28.50 -19.99 -102.80
N LYS A 882 -28.93 -20.52 -101.65
CA LYS A 882 -30.09 -21.42 -101.55
C LYS A 882 -31.39 -20.77 -102.03
N LEU A 883 -31.65 -19.51 -101.67
CA LEU A 883 -32.85 -18.77 -102.08
C LEU A 883 -32.81 -18.42 -103.58
N LEU A 884 -31.67 -17.95 -104.10
CA LEU A 884 -31.49 -17.66 -105.53
C LEU A 884 -31.65 -18.92 -106.39
N LEU A 885 -31.08 -20.06 -105.97
CA LEU A 885 -31.24 -21.34 -106.66
C LEU A 885 -32.69 -21.86 -106.63
N ALA A 886 -33.43 -21.62 -105.54
CA ALA A 886 -34.84 -21.98 -105.44
C ALA A 886 -35.70 -21.15 -106.42
N GLU A 887 -35.43 -19.85 -106.52
CA GLU A 887 -36.11 -18.95 -107.45
C GLU A 887 -35.76 -19.22 -108.92
N GLN A 888 -34.51 -19.55 -109.23
CA GLN A 888 -34.13 -19.96 -110.59
C GLN A 888 -34.89 -21.21 -111.04
N ARG A 889 -34.94 -22.24 -110.18
CA ARG A 889 -35.71 -23.48 -110.44
C ARG A 889 -37.20 -23.20 -110.63
N TRP A 890 -37.75 -22.23 -109.90
CA TRP A 890 -39.12 -21.78 -110.10
C TRP A 890 -39.30 -21.14 -111.49
N MET A 891 -38.42 -20.22 -111.90
CA MET A 891 -38.49 -19.59 -113.22
C MET A 891 -38.37 -20.59 -114.36
N ASP A 892 -37.49 -21.58 -114.25
CA ASP A 892 -37.36 -22.66 -115.25
C ASP A 892 -38.66 -23.47 -115.38
N SER A 893 -39.29 -23.79 -114.23
CA SER A 893 -40.58 -24.48 -114.14
C SER A 893 -41.74 -23.64 -114.69
N TRP A 894 -41.77 -22.34 -114.37
CA TRP A 894 -42.76 -21.39 -114.86
C TRP A 894 -42.68 -21.23 -116.37
N ASN A 895 -41.48 -20.98 -116.91
CA ASN A 895 -41.25 -20.85 -118.35
C ASN A 895 -41.68 -22.12 -119.10
N THR A 896 -41.34 -23.30 -118.57
CA THR A 896 -41.79 -24.60 -119.10
C THR A 896 -43.32 -24.74 -119.08
N SER A 897 -43.98 -24.23 -118.03
CA SER A 897 -45.44 -24.30 -117.87
C SER A 897 -46.16 -23.33 -118.82
N VAL A 898 -45.65 -22.11 -118.97
CA VAL A 898 -46.12 -21.10 -119.93
C VAL A 898 -45.99 -21.63 -121.35
N GLU A 899 -44.86 -22.26 -121.68
CA GLU A 899 -44.63 -22.83 -123.01
C GLU A 899 -45.55 -24.02 -123.31
N LYS A 900 -45.76 -24.92 -122.35
CA LYS A 900 -46.78 -25.97 -122.46
C LYS A 900 -48.19 -25.42 -122.70
N VAL A 901 -48.59 -24.34 -122.02
CA VAL A 901 -49.90 -23.71 -122.21
C VAL A 901 -50.03 -23.10 -123.62
N LYS A 902 -48.97 -22.49 -124.17
CA LYS A 902 -48.97 -22.02 -125.57
C LYS A 902 -49.10 -23.17 -126.58
N GLN A 903 -48.56 -24.35 -126.28
CA GLN A 903 -48.56 -25.53 -127.18
C GLN A 903 -49.90 -26.32 -127.16
N LEU A 904 -50.89 -25.90 -126.37
CA LEU A 904 -52.22 -26.52 -126.36
C LEU A 904 -53.14 -26.07 -127.52
N TYR A 905 -52.72 -25.07 -128.31
CA TYR A 905 -53.47 -24.46 -129.41
C TYR A 905 -52.54 -24.09 -130.59
#